data_AF-A0A7T0JKI3-F1
#
_entry.id   AF-A0A7T0JKI3-F1
#
_cell.length_a   1.000
_cell.length_b   1.000
_cell.length_c   1.000
_cell.angle_alpha   90.00
_cell.angle_beta   90.00
_cell.angle_gamma   90.00
#
_symmetry.space_group_name_H-M   'P 1'
#
loop_
_entity.id
_entity.type
_entity.pdbx_description
1 polymer ?
#
loop_
_entity_poly.entity_id
_entity_poly.type
_entity_poly.pdbx_seq_one_letter_code
_entity_poly.pdbx_strand_id
1 'polypeptide(L)'
;MQQNPHRNIPAYRQLKRLRTALAIAQGSRLLSKLLQELEATVSHDQTKRVTYMTGLFSRIHREMFNDWREQITVNHRPGTMLDKEQRKRFRIAIERLVLNGDSNQDSAIFDNNGFVIQSQDIAERLAGFYQELRCIRPYSYGNRITLDFFITALGNLPAFKAVYEQGIDFRRLAPADAVALHDPASTHAALGKAFRHALDPTRSKNLANKANGYGKWPENKRFLQGIPFLSHTTADGIECLVTVNGGLVPLQTIQVDQFITGQHFVDNPLSVSEQVIGFLPGTEDLRLPGKTAIDAIPIREDGVAPLFCLDINILTSLRPPSHAELLDLIKQFVGEQANVFALADNPSLKRKMLAATRSEPRLRRTVEIAYQRLAKINRALQVALDKIFNGKTPVEQPKLFMCMGGAGAGKTAVEEIAQAQCGDNFVIASLDEFRKLSDLYCLLTAADHHSDDYVYVEPFANRLRDLVAEHARESRINILYDGTGIPYQPRYSTVINQFRAAGFHTQITAVDAFLVKPAGREQELSRSGVIGSVKSRFAATGRALPWVVTIDKHIRSPHSFLLALQDSALAKLSLFANDGERDQHYLVAESFLLYDEDIEYLQQQQIGGGLARHYKTMMTRHKDSVLKSLAQDGDSALTALIDRNPALAEDNVGYLIYRGGECNRVLLIYNLKRMVDFVQKRQLNPNASGEEGLLHKPWALAFNVDPLAKHAWITRLQGTVE
;
A
#
# COMPACT_ATOMS: atom_id res chain seq x y z
N MET A 1 -33.18 -21.04 -17.74
CA MET A 1 -31.83 -20.59 -17.32
C MET A 1 -31.26 -19.68 -18.40
N GLN A 2 -30.91 -18.43 -18.10
CA GLN A 2 -30.08 -17.64 -19.02
C GLN A 2 -28.65 -18.20 -18.98
N GLN A 3 -28.26 -18.96 -20.00
CA GLN A 3 -26.85 -19.25 -20.21
C GLN A 3 -26.16 -17.93 -20.58
N ASN A 4 -25.02 -17.63 -19.96
CA ASN A 4 -24.24 -16.45 -20.35
C ASN A 4 -23.68 -16.72 -21.77
N PRO A 5 -24.06 -15.92 -22.79
CA PRO A 5 -23.75 -16.23 -24.19
C PRO A 5 -22.24 -16.26 -24.47
N HIS A 6 -21.43 -15.64 -23.61
CA HIS A 6 -19.98 -15.51 -23.78
C HIS A 6 -19.16 -16.51 -22.94
N ARG A 7 -19.74 -17.66 -22.56
CA ARG A 7 -19.01 -18.75 -21.88
C ARG A 7 -17.91 -19.39 -22.75
N ASN A 8 -18.02 -19.26 -24.07
CA ASN A 8 -17.12 -19.90 -25.02
C ASN A 8 -15.88 -19.05 -25.36
N ILE A 9 -15.73 -17.84 -24.77
CA ILE A 9 -14.51 -17.03 -24.91
C ILE A 9 -13.32 -17.84 -24.35
N PRO A 10 -12.19 -17.97 -25.07
CA PRO A 10 -11.04 -18.78 -24.62
C PRO A 10 -10.57 -18.43 -23.20
N ALA A 11 -10.43 -17.13 -22.90
CA ALA A 11 -10.01 -16.64 -21.59
C ALA A 11 -11.08 -16.72 -20.47
N TYR A 12 -12.29 -17.23 -20.72
CA TYR A 12 -13.41 -17.16 -19.77
C TYR A 12 -13.08 -17.70 -18.36
N ARG A 13 -12.26 -18.75 -18.27
CA ARG A 13 -11.81 -19.31 -16.98
C ARG A 13 -10.95 -18.32 -16.19
N GLN A 14 -9.98 -17.66 -16.83
CA GLN A 14 -9.11 -16.68 -16.17
C GLN A 14 -9.85 -15.37 -15.88
N LEU A 15 -10.69 -14.89 -16.81
CA LEU A 15 -11.57 -13.74 -16.60
C LEU A 15 -12.48 -13.94 -15.38
N LYS A 16 -13.09 -15.14 -15.22
CA LYS A 16 -13.87 -15.49 -14.03
C LYS A 16 -13.03 -15.47 -12.74
N ARG A 17 -11.75 -15.84 -12.78
CA ARG A 17 -10.83 -15.73 -11.63
C ARG A 17 -10.51 -14.27 -11.32
N LEU A 18 -10.21 -13.45 -12.33
CA LEU A 18 -9.92 -12.02 -12.15
C LEU A 18 -11.11 -11.27 -11.54
N ARG A 19 -12.33 -11.48 -12.07
CA ARG A 19 -13.56 -10.94 -11.48
C ARG A 19 -13.70 -11.31 -9.99
N THR A 20 -13.44 -12.56 -9.65
CA THR A 20 -13.54 -13.05 -8.26
C THR A 20 -12.45 -12.41 -7.37
N ALA A 21 -11.22 -12.30 -7.86
CA ALA A 21 -10.11 -11.67 -7.13
C ALA A 21 -10.38 -10.16 -6.88
N LEU A 22 -10.84 -9.44 -7.90
CA LEU A 22 -11.28 -8.04 -7.78
C LEU A 22 -12.44 -7.89 -6.79
N ALA A 23 -13.43 -8.77 -6.84
CA ALA A 23 -14.57 -8.72 -5.91
C ALA A 23 -14.19 -9.01 -4.45
N ILE A 24 -13.31 -9.99 -4.19
CA ILE A 24 -12.77 -10.22 -2.84
C ILE A 24 -11.98 -8.98 -2.37
N ALA A 25 -11.16 -8.40 -3.26
CA ALA A 25 -10.41 -7.19 -2.95
C ALA A 25 -11.32 -6.01 -2.59
N GLN A 26 -12.35 -5.70 -3.40
CA GLN A 26 -13.29 -4.63 -3.08
C GLN A 26 -14.09 -4.94 -1.80
N GLY A 27 -14.56 -6.17 -1.63
CA GLY A 27 -15.26 -6.62 -0.41
C GLY A 27 -14.47 -6.37 0.87
N SER A 28 -13.18 -6.72 0.89
CA SER A 28 -12.33 -6.50 2.07
C SER A 28 -12.19 -5.02 2.49
N ARG A 29 -12.45 -4.06 1.58
CA ARG A 29 -12.52 -2.63 1.89
C ARG A 29 -13.94 -2.21 2.27
N LEU A 30 -14.93 -2.73 1.55
CA LEU A 30 -16.36 -2.45 1.77
C LEU A 30 -16.80 -2.83 3.18
N LEU A 31 -16.31 -3.95 3.73
CA LEU A 31 -16.73 -4.43 5.04
C LEU A 31 -16.38 -3.43 6.17
N SER A 32 -15.15 -2.90 6.17
CA SER A 32 -14.74 -1.85 7.12
C SER A 32 -15.53 -0.56 6.95
N LYS A 33 -15.83 -0.16 5.71
CA LYS A 33 -16.65 1.03 5.43
C LYS A 33 -18.08 0.85 5.94
N LEU A 34 -18.70 -0.29 5.65
CA LEU A 34 -20.06 -0.59 6.10
C LEU A 34 -20.13 -0.56 7.63
N LEU A 35 -19.20 -1.20 8.35
CA LEU A 35 -19.19 -1.16 9.83
C LEU A 35 -19.31 0.27 10.39
N GLN A 36 -18.57 1.23 9.83
CA GLN A 36 -18.60 2.64 10.25
C GLN A 36 -19.95 3.31 9.96
N GLU A 37 -20.69 2.83 8.97
CA GLU A 37 -22.03 3.33 8.61
C GLU A 37 -23.16 2.61 9.37
N LEU A 38 -22.91 1.46 10.02
CA LEU A 38 -23.95 0.64 10.63
C LEU A 38 -24.61 1.27 11.87
N GLU A 39 -23.93 2.19 12.56
CA GLU A 39 -24.49 2.92 13.71
C GLU A 39 -25.77 3.70 13.35
N ALA A 40 -25.88 4.18 12.11
CA ALA A 40 -27.06 4.88 11.61
C ALA A 40 -28.29 3.97 11.39
N THR A 41 -28.17 2.65 11.56
CA THR A 41 -29.22 1.66 11.22
C THR A 41 -30.04 1.17 12.42
N VAL A 42 -29.85 1.78 13.60
CA VAL A 42 -30.52 1.38 14.85
C VAL A 42 -32.04 1.66 14.79
N SER A 43 -32.46 2.79 14.22
CA SER A 43 -33.86 3.28 14.24
C SER A 43 -34.77 2.80 13.10
N HIS A 44 -34.51 1.64 12.50
CA HIS A 44 -35.32 1.09 11.39
C HIS A 44 -36.43 0.12 11.88
N ASP A 45 -37.69 0.53 11.73
CA ASP A 45 -38.88 -0.32 11.76
C ASP A 45 -38.89 -1.40 10.66
N GLN A 46 -39.87 -2.32 10.68
CA GLN A 46 -40.04 -3.39 9.68
C GLN A 46 -39.88 -2.93 8.22
N THR A 47 -40.59 -1.87 7.80
CA THR A 47 -40.57 -1.42 6.39
C THR A 47 -39.21 -0.83 6.02
N LYS A 48 -38.61 -0.04 6.93
CA LYS A 48 -37.25 0.48 6.77
C LYS A 48 -36.21 -0.65 6.76
N ARG A 49 -36.38 -1.69 7.59
CA ARG A 49 -35.47 -2.84 7.70
C ARG A 49 -35.45 -3.67 6.42
N VAL A 50 -36.61 -4.03 5.86
CA VAL A 50 -36.72 -4.76 4.57
C VAL A 50 -36.15 -3.92 3.41
N THR A 51 -36.45 -2.62 3.38
CA THR A 51 -35.92 -1.68 2.38
C THR A 51 -34.40 -1.56 2.48
N TYR A 52 -33.88 -1.41 3.70
CA TYR A 52 -32.45 -1.35 3.99
C TYR A 52 -31.72 -2.64 3.56
N MET A 53 -32.21 -3.82 3.94
CA MET A 53 -31.59 -5.10 3.57
C MET A 53 -31.58 -5.31 2.04
N THR A 54 -32.67 -4.94 1.36
CA THR A 54 -32.77 -4.95 -0.12
C THR A 54 -31.73 -4.01 -0.75
N GLY A 55 -31.61 -2.79 -0.23
CA GLY A 55 -30.61 -1.80 -0.66
C GLY A 55 -29.18 -2.24 -0.38
N LEU A 56 -28.92 -2.84 0.77
CA LEU A 56 -27.62 -3.35 1.20
C LEU A 56 -27.13 -4.47 0.26
N PHE A 57 -27.95 -5.48 -0.02
CA PHE A 57 -27.60 -6.56 -0.96
C PHE A 57 -27.29 -6.04 -2.38
N SER A 58 -28.05 -5.04 -2.83
CA SER A 58 -27.85 -4.36 -4.11
C SER A 58 -26.55 -3.54 -4.13
N ARG A 59 -26.27 -2.83 -3.04
CA ARG A 59 -25.05 -2.04 -2.84
C ARG A 59 -23.80 -2.91 -2.77
N ILE A 60 -23.86 -4.03 -2.05
CA ILE A 60 -22.75 -5.00 -1.94
C ILE A 60 -22.35 -5.49 -3.34
N HIS A 61 -23.29 -5.96 -4.14
CA HIS A 61 -22.96 -6.40 -5.51
C HIS A 61 -22.45 -5.22 -6.37
N ARG A 62 -23.04 -4.03 -6.25
CA ARG A 62 -22.60 -2.85 -7.00
C ARG A 62 -21.16 -2.45 -6.70
N GLU A 63 -20.77 -2.38 -5.42
CA GLU A 63 -19.42 -1.96 -5.01
C GLU A 63 -18.39 -3.07 -5.20
N MET A 64 -18.72 -4.34 -4.92
CA MET A 64 -17.79 -5.45 -5.12
C MET A 64 -17.47 -5.70 -6.61
N PHE A 65 -18.41 -5.47 -7.52
CA PHE A 65 -18.23 -5.76 -8.95
C PHE A 65 -18.10 -4.51 -9.84
N ASN A 66 -17.83 -3.33 -9.27
CA ASN A 66 -17.71 -2.09 -10.03
C ASN A 66 -16.62 -2.17 -11.13
N ASP A 67 -15.45 -2.75 -10.83
CA ASP A 67 -14.34 -2.91 -11.80
C ASP A 67 -14.68 -3.86 -12.97
N TRP A 68 -15.77 -4.63 -12.86
CA TRP A 68 -16.19 -5.60 -13.89
C TRP A 68 -17.29 -5.08 -14.82
N ARG A 69 -17.81 -3.86 -14.58
CA ARG A 69 -19.11 -3.41 -15.13
C ARG A 69 -19.19 -3.28 -16.66
N GLU A 70 -18.06 -3.06 -17.33
CA GLU A 70 -17.96 -2.83 -18.79
C GLU A 70 -17.46 -4.07 -19.57
N GLN A 71 -17.40 -5.24 -18.93
CA GLN A 71 -16.83 -6.45 -19.53
C GLN A 71 -17.83 -7.14 -20.46
N ILE A 72 -17.39 -7.70 -21.60
CA ILE A 72 -18.28 -8.38 -22.55
C ILE A 72 -19.02 -9.59 -21.94
N THR A 73 -18.48 -10.16 -20.85
CA THR A 73 -19.12 -11.23 -20.07
C THR A 73 -20.25 -10.77 -19.16
N VAL A 74 -20.58 -9.46 -19.17
CA VAL A 74 -21.63 -8.83 -18.38
C VAL A 74 -22.87 -8.57 -19.24
N ASN A 75 -24.03 -8.96 -18.70
CA ASN A 75 -25.34 -8.68 -19.29
C ASN A 75 -26.21 -7.76 -18.42
N HIS A 76 -25.68 -7.22 -17.31
CA HIS A 76 -26.41 -6.32 -16.40
C HIS A 76 -25.45 -5.43 -15.60
N ARG A 77 -25.85 -4.19 -15.31
CA ARG A 77 -25.08 -3.31 -14.43
C ARG A 77 -24.96 -3.93 -13.01
N PRO A 78 -23.78 -3.90 -12.36
CA PRO A 78 -23.62 -4.38 -11.00
C PRO A 78 -24.66 -3.81 -10.02
N GLY A 79 -25.39 -4.69 -9.34
CA GLY A 79 -26.45 -4.34 -8.39
C GLY A 79 -27.85 -4.17 -9.01
N THR A 80 -28.00 -4.37 -10.32
CA THR A 80 -29.31 -4.31 -11.01
C THR A 80 -29.86 -5.72 -11.25
N MET A 81 -30.96 -6.06 -10.57
CA MET A 81 -31.67 -7.34 -10.75
C MET A 81 -32.60 -7.27 -11.97
N LEU A 82 -32.20 -7.81 -13.12
CA LEU A 82 -32.97 -7.66 -14.37
C LEU A 82 -34.33 -8.38 -14.32
N ASP A 83 -34.32 -9.66 -13.93
CA ASP A 83 -35.52 -10.51 -13.96
C ASP A 83 -36.54 -10.07 -12.89
N LYS A 84 -37.77 -9.78 -13.35
CA LYS A 84 -38.87 -9.28 -12.52
C LYS A 84 -39.31 -10.29 -11.46
N GLU A 85 -39.40 -11.57 -11.82
CA GLU A 85 -39.87 -12.61 -10.90
C GLU A 85 -38.77 -13.04 -9.92
N GLN A 86 -37.50 -13.07 -10.35
CA GLN A 86 -36.38 -13.20 -9.41
C GLN A 86 -36.32 -12.03 -8.44
N ARG A 87 -36.54 -10.80 -8.90
CA ARG A 87 -36.58 -9.60 -8.03
C ARG A 87 -37.74 -9.66 -7.03
N LYS A 88 -38.92 -10.12 -7.46
CA LYS A 88 -40.09 -10.35 -6.59
C LYS A 88 -39.78 -11.42 -5.52
N ARG A 89 -39.28 -12.58 -5.94
CA ARG A 89 -38.86 -13.67 -5.03
C ARG A 89 -37.77 -13.23 -4.06
N PHE A 90 -36.77 -12.48 -4.53
CA PHE A 90 -35.73 -11.91 -3.69
C PHE A 90 -36.32 -11.00 -2.60
N ARG A 91 -37.25 -10.11 -2.96
CA ARG A 91 -37.90 -9.22 -1.99
C ARG A 91 -38.69 -10.02 -0.94
N ILE A 92 -39.43 -11.05 -1.34
CA ILE A 92 -40.17 -11.94 -0.42
C ILE A 92 -39.20 -12.67 0.53
N ALA A 93 -38.06 -13.17 0.04
CA ALA A 93 -37.05 -13.82 0.87
C ALA A 93 -36.39 -12.86 1.88
N ILE A 94 -36.19 -11.58 1.52
CA ILE A 94 -35.72 -10.54 2.45
C ILE A 94 -36.81 -10.12 3.45
N GLU A 95 -38.08 -10.06 3.01
CA GLU A 95 -39.23 -9.76 3.85
C GLU A 95 -39.42 -10.80 4.95
N ARG A 96 -39.27 -12.09 4.64
CA ARG A 96 -39.30 -13.20 5.60
C ARG A 96 -38.31 -13.10 6.75
N LEU A 97 -37.23 -12.33 6.62
CA LEU A 97 -36.30 -12.07 7.72
C LEU A 97 -36.91 -11.19 8.83
N VAL A 98 -38.01 -10.48 8.57
CA VAL A 98 -38.71 -9.67 9.56
C VAL A 98 -40.06 -10.30 9.85
N LEU A 99 -40.41 -10.42 11.13
CA LEU A 99 -41.67 -11.00 11.58
C LEU A 99 -42.87 -10.26 10.95
N ASN A 100 -43.91 -11.02 10.62
CA ASN A 100 -45.16 -10.52 10.05
C ASN A 100 -46.34 -11.35 10.60
N GLY A 101 -46.62 -11.16 11.88
CA GLY A 101 -47.49 -12.04 12.66
C GLY A 101 -46.95 -13.48 12.68
N ASP A 102 -47.86 -14.44 12.77
CA ASP A 102 -47.51 -15.87 12.86
C ASP A 102 -47.06 -16.48 11.52
N SER A 103 -47.21 -15.73 10.41
CA SER A 103 -47.05 -16.24 9.04
C SER A 103 -45.63 -16.68 8.66
N ASN A 104 -44.62 -16.22 9.40
CA ASN A 104 -43.21 -16.50 9.14
C ASN A 104 -42.38 -16.70 10.42
N GLN A 105 -43.03 -17.06 11.53
CA GLN A 105 -42.42 -17.17 12.86
C GLN A 105 -41.19 -18.09 12.91
N ASP A 106 -41.12 -19.12 12.06
CA ASP A 106 -40.00 -20.07 11.97
C ASP A 106 -38.82 -19.58 11.09
N SER A 107 -38.92 -18.38 10.52
CA SER A 107 -37.91 -17.83 9.59
C SER A 107 -37.46 -16.40 9.92
N ALA A 108 -38.25 -15.65 10.69
CA ALA A 108 -37.93 -14.30 11.10
C ALA A 108 -36.67 -14.23 11.97
N ILE A 109 -35.77 -13.29 11.66
CA ILE A 109 -34.60 -12.94 12.47
C ILE A 109 -34.84 -11.61 13.22
N PHE A 110 -35.68 -10.74 12.68
CA PHE A 110 -36.07 -9.46 13.28
C PHE A 110 -37.55 -9.46 13.69
N ASP A 111 -37.91 -8.72 14.75
CA ASP A 111 -39.30 -8.41 15.11
C ASP A 111 -39.86 -7.26 14.25
N ASN A 112 -41.14 -6.92 14.44
CA ASN A 112 -41.81 -5.83 13.72
C ASN A 112 -41.18 -4.44 13.97
N ASN A 113 -40.46 -4.27 15.09
CA ASN A 113 -39.75 -3.04 15.45
C ASN A 113 -38.32 -3.01 14.88
N GLY A 114 -37.84 -4.12 14.31
CA GLY A 114 -36.52 -4.26 13.73
C GLY A 114 -35.41 -4.68 14.72
N PHE A 115 -35.75 -5.09 15.94
CA PHE A 115 -34.82 -5.76 16.88
C PHE A 115 -34.61 -7.21 16.47
N VAL A 116 -33.45 -7.78 16.81
CA VAL A 116 -33.18 -9.21 16.54
C VAL A 116 -33.86 -10.10 17.58
N ILE A 117 -34.48 -11.18 17.12
CA ILE A 117 -35.14 -12.18 17.94
C ILE A 117 -34.07 -13.17 18.46
N GLN A 118 -34.02 -13.35 19.78
CA GLN A 118 -33.21 -14.42 20.38
C GLN A 118 -33.92 -15.76 20.17
N SER A 119 -33.28 -16.70 19.49
CA SER A 119 -33.83 -18.02 19.20
C SER A 119 -32.74 -19.10 19.22
N GLN A 120 -33.11 -20.32 19.61
CA GLN A 120 -32.18 -21.47 19.64
C GLN A 120 -31.89 -22.03 18.25
N ASP A 121 -32.78 -21.78 17.29
CA ASP A 121 -32.79 -22.27 15.91
C ASP A 121 -32.21 -21.27 14.90
N ILE A 122 -31.60 -20.15 15.35
CA ILE A 122 -31.07 -19.07 14.49
C ILE A 122 -30.19 -19.57 13.34
N ALA A 123 -29.43 -20.65 13.56
CA ALA A 123 -28.61 -21.28 12.53
C ALA A 123 -29.43 -21.92 11.40
N GLU A 124 -30.59 -22.51 11.71
CA GLU A 124 -31.51 -23.10 10.73
C GLU A 124 -32.29 -21.99 9.99
N ARG A 125 -32.67 -20.89 10.69
CA ARG A 125 -33.26 -19.69 10.06
C ARG A 125 -32.33 -19.09 9.01
N LEU A 126 -31.06 -18.90 9.37
CA LEU A 126 -30.00 -18.45 8.46
C LEU A 126 -29.76 -19.45 7.32
N ALA A 127 -29.78 -20.76 7.60
CA ALA A 127 -29.65 -21.80 6.59
C ALA A 127 -30.78 -21.77 5.56
N GLY A 128 -32.04 -21.62 6.00
CA GLY A 128 -33.21 -21.51 5.13
C GLY A 128 -33.14 -20.29 4.23
N PHE A 129 -32.85 -19.12 4.79
CA PHE A 129 -32.67 -17.89 4.01
C PHE A 129 -31.51 -17.99 3.00
N TYR A 130 -30.36 -18.55 3.43
CA TYR A 130 -29.20 -18.76 2.55
C TYR A 130 -29.54 -19.72 1.41
N GLN A 131 -30.23 -20.83 1.69
CA GLN A 131 -30.70 -21.79 0.69
C GLN A 131 -31.68 -21.16 -0.30
N GLU A 132 -32.64 -20.35 0.18
CA GLU A 132 -33.59 -19.64 -0.69
C GLU A 132 -32.90 -18.65 -1.63
N LEU A 133 -31.98 -17.80 -1.12
CA LEU A 133 -31.25 -16.85 -1.97
C LEU A 133 -30.28 -17.52 -2.97
N ARG A 134 -29.68 -18.67 -2.60
CA ARG A 134 -28.87 -19.49 -3.54
C ARG A 134 -29.70 -20.01 -4.71
N CYS A 135 -30.99 -20.26 -4.53
CA CYS A 135 -31.91 -20.69 -5.58
C CYS A 135 -32.43 -19.53 -6.42
N ILE A 136 -32.66 -18.36 -5.82
CA ILE A 136 -33.19 -17.18 -6.53
C ILE A 136 -32.16 -16.58 -7.49
N ARG A 137 -30.89 -16.45 -7.07
CA ARG A 137 -29.76 -15.94 -7.88
C ARG A 137 -30.10 -14.64 -8.66
N PRO A 138 -30.41 -13.53 -7.97
CA PRO A 138 -30.95 -12.31 -8.59
C PRO A 138 -30.02 -11.58 -9.59
N TYR A 139 -28.77 -12.03 -9.74
CA TYR A 139 -27.78 -11.52 -10.70
C TYR A 139 -27.29 -12.64 -11.64
N SER A 140 -26.73 -12.33 -12.80
CA SER A 140 -26.17 -13.37 -13.69
C SER A 140 -24.79 -13.90 -13.25
N TYR A 141 -24.08 -13.14 -12.40
CA TYR A 141 -22.81 -13.52 -11.78
C TYR A 141 -22.78 -13.03 -10.33
N GLY A 142 -21.69 -13.27 -9.59
CA GLY A 142 -21.45 -12.67 -8.28
C GLY A 142 -22.29 -13.17 -7.09
N ASN A 143 -23.51 -13.69 -7.32
CA ASN A 143 -24.49 -14.03 -6.27
C ASN A 143 -23.92 -14.66 -5.00
N ARG A 144 -23.07 -15.71 -5.12
CA ARG A 144 -22.57 -16.43 -3.95
C ARG A 144 -21.73 -15.53 -3.06
N ILE A 145 -20.68 -14.89 -3.59
CA ILE A 145 -19.82 -14.02 -2.78
C ILE A 145 -20.55 -12.77 -2.28
N THR A 146 -21.55 -12.26 -3.01
CA THR A 146 -22.46 -11.22 -2.51
C THR A 146 -23.32 -11.72 -1.34
N LEU A 147 -23.82 -12.96 -1.40
CA LEU A 147 -24.60 -13.58 -0.33
C LEU A 147 -23.74 -13.88 0.89
N ASP A 148 -22.56 -14.46 0.70
CA ASP A 148 -21.58 -14.73 1.76
C ASP A 148 -21.24 -13.42 2.49
N PHE A 149 -20.97 -12.35 1.73
CA PHE A 149 -20.70 -11.02 2.26
C PHE A 149 -21.92 -10.41 2.97
N PHE A 150 -23.12 -10.50 2.39
CA PHE A 150 -24.35 -9.98 2.99
C PHE A 150 -24.63 -10.64 4.34
N ILE A 151 -24.42 -11.95 4.45
CA ILE A 151 -24.56 -12.70 5.69
C ILE A 151 -23.53 -12.26 6.74
N THR A 152 -22.26 -12.10 6.37
CA THR A 152 -21.24 -11.55 7.28
C THR A 152 -21.60 -10.13 7.72
N ALA A 153 -22.11 -9.28 6.83
CA ALA A 153 -22.56 -7.92 7.16
C ALA A 153 -23.80 -7.92 8.08
N LEU A 154 -24.77 -8.81 7.84
CA LEU A 154 -25.96 -9.02 8.67
C LEU A 154 -25.56 -9.40 10.11
N GLY A 155 -24.66 -10.37 10.25
CA GLY A 155 -24.10 -10.81 11.53
C GLY A 155 -23.21 -9.78 12.24
N ASN A 156 -22.98 -8.61 11.63
CA ASN A 156 -22.24 -7.49 12.21
C ASN A 156 -23.10 -6.24 12.46
N LEU A 157 -24.41 -6.27 12.18
CA LEU A 157 -25.33 -5.21 12.59
C LEU A 157 -25.31 -5.03 14.12
N PRO A 158 -25.32 -3.79 14.65
CA PRO A 158 -25.43 -3.55 16.09
C PRO A 158 -26.60 -4.29 16.74
N ALA A 159 -27.78 -4.29 16.08
CA ALA A 159 -28.95 -5.04 16.54
C ALA A 159 -28.74 -6.56 16.58
N PHE A 160 -27.91 -7.12 15.69
CA PHE A 160 -27.58 -8.55 15.71
C PHE A 160 -26.57 -8.87 16.81
N LYS A 161 -25.56 -8.02 16.99
CA LYS A 161 -24.56 -8.17 18.06
C LYS A 161 -25.13 -7.91 19.46
N ALA A 162 -26.23 -7.17 19.59
CA ALA A 162 -26.93 -7.04 20.88
C ALA A 162 -27.51 -8.37 21.40
N VAL A 163 -27.73 -9.36 20.51
CA VAL A 163 -28.30 -10.68 20.85
C VAL A 163 -27.28 -11.80 20.66
N TYR A 164 -26.48 -11.72 19.59
CA TYR A 164 -25.43 -12.66 19.22
C TYR A 164 -24.10 -11.92 19.12
N GLU A 165 -23.56 -11.52 20.28
CA GLU A 165 -22.36 -10.67 20.46
C GLU A 165 -21.21 -10.97 19.48
N GLN A 166 -20.93 -12.26 19.32
CA GLN A 166 -19.78 -12.75 18.55
C GLN A 166 -20.02 -12.82 17.04
N GLY A 167 -21.24 -12.49 16.58
CA GLY A 167 -21.63 -12.36 15.17
C GLY A 167 -21.42 -13.61 14.32
N ILE A 168 -21.50 -13.44 13.00
CA ILE A 168 -21.25 -14.49 12.00
C ILE A 168 -19.86 -14.32 11.40
N ASP A 169 -19.02 -15.36 11.47
CA ASP A 169 -17.65 -15.35 10.91
C ASP A 169 -17.33 -16.69 10.22
N PHE A 170 -17.21 -16.71 8.89
CA PHE A 170 -16.92 -17.94 8.16
C PHE A 170 -15.47 -18.43 8.28
N ARG A 171 -14.58 -17.70 8.96
CA ARG A 171 -13.26 -18.26 9.36
C ARG A 171 -13.42 -19.38 10.39
N ARG A 172 -14.56 -19.46 11.08
CA ARG A 172 -14.91 -20.51 12.05
C ARG A 172 -15.43 -21.81 11.41
N LEU A 173 -15.55 -21.90 10.07
CA LEU A 173 -16.06 -23.09 9.39
C LEU A 173 -15.08 -24.29 9.43
N ALA A 174 -15.64 -25.50 9.38
CA ALA A 174 -14.93 -26.72 9.04
C ALA A 174 -14.83 -26.89 7.50
N PRO A 175 -13.90 -27.71 6.98
CA PRO A 175 -13.75 -27.91 5.53
C PRO A 175 -15.05 -28.37 4.83
N ALA A 176 -15.77 -29.33 5.44
CA ALA A 176 -17.04 -29.83 4.91
C ALA A 176 -18.14 -28.74 4.85
N ASP A 177 -18.13 -27.77 5.78
CA ASP A 177 -19.10 -26.68 5.78
C ASP A 177 -18.86 -25.72 4.60
N ALA A 178 -17.58 -25.43 4.31
CA ALA A 178 -17.21 -24.60 3.16
C ALA A 178 -17.61 -25.24 1.83
N VAL A 179 -17.49 -26.57 1.72
CA VAL A 179 -18.03 -27.34 0.59
C VAL A 179 -19.56 -27.22 0.52
N ALA A 180 -20.27 -27.35 1.64
CA ALA A 180 -21.74 -27.25 1.68
C ALA A 180 -22.28 -25.86 1.26
N LEU A 181 -21.62 -24.79 1.69
CA LEU A 181 -21.94 -23.42 1.23
C LEU A 181 -21.64 -23.22 -0.27
N HIS A 182 -20.80 -24.05 -0.89
CA HIS A 182 -20.44 -23.98 -2.30
C HIS A 182 -21.28 -24.87 -3.23
N ASP A 183 -21.67 -26.06 -2.79
CA ASP A 183 -22.47 -27.01 -3.56
C ASP A 183 -23.98 -26.68 -3.54
N PRO A 184 -24.63 -26.40 -4.68
CA PRO A 184 -26.06 -26.10 -4.75
C PRO A 184 -26.98 -27.25 -4.33
N ALA A 185 -26.50 -28.50 -4.31
CA ALA A 185 -27.28 -29.67 -3.90
C ALA A 185 -27.25 -29.94 -2.38
N SER A 186 -26.51 -29.15 -1.61
CA SER A 186 -26.35 -29.35 -0.18
C SER A 186 -27.66 -29.19 0.61
N THR A 187 -27.87 -30.10 1.56
CA THR A 187 -29.09 -30.18 2.36
C THR A 187 -29.20 -29.04 3.37
N HIS A 188 -30.43 -28.74 3.81
CA HIS A 188 -30.69 -27.74 4.84
C HIS A 188 -29.87 -28.01 6.12
N ALA A 189 -29.85 -29.26 6.60
CA ALA A 189 -29.10 -29.67 7.78
C ALA A 189 -27.57 -29.45 7.65
N ALA A 190 -27.00 -29.60 6.45
CA ALA A 190 -25.59 -29.29 6.19
C ALA A 190 -25.32 -27.78 6.28
N LEU A 191 -26.25 -26.96 5.77
CA LEU A 191 -26.18 -25.50 5.89
C LEU A 191 -26.39 -25.04 7.35
N GLY A 192 -27.35 -25.61 8.08
CA GLY A 192 -27.57 -25.34 9.50
C GLY A 192 -26.36 -25.68 10.37
N LYS A 193 -25.66 -26.78 10.04
CA LYS A 193 -24.35 -27.10 10.65
C LYS A 193 -23.28 -26.05 10.35
N ALA A 194 -23.18 -25.59 9.09
CA ALA A 194 -22.26 -24.51 8.72
C ALA A 194 -22.55 -23.22 9.50
N PHE A 195 -23.83 -22.87 9.68
CA PHE A 195 -24.22 -21.68 10.44
C PHE A 195 -23.99 -21.81 11.95
N ARG A 196 -24.27 -22.96 12.57
CA ARG A 196 -23.86 -23.25 13.95
C ARG A 196 -22.37 -23.01 14.15
N HIS A 197 -21.54 -23.56 13.25
CA HIS A 197 -20.10 -23.38 13.29
C HIS A 197 -19.65 -21.93 13.05
N ALA A 198 -20.34 -21.17 12.19
CA ALA A 198 -20.03 -19.74 11.94
C ALA A 198 -20.41 -18.82 13.11
N LEU A 199 -21.38 -19.22 13.94
CA LEU A 199 -21.82 -18.50 15.14
C LEU A 199 -21.00 -18.88 16.39
N ASP A 200 -20.41 -20.07 16.44
CA ASP A 200 -19.67 -20.59 17.61
C ASP A 200 -18.31 -19.88 17.81
N PRO A 201 -18.15 -19.02 18.85
CA PRO A 201 -16.92 -18.27 19.06
C PRO A 201 -15.74 -19.16 19.45
N THR A 202 -15.96 -20.36 20.01
CA THR A 202 -14.89 -21.25 20.47
C THR A 202 -14.03 -21.80 19.31
N ARG A 203 -14.56 -21.76 18.08
CA ARG A 203 -13.84 -22.18 16.87
C ARG A 203 -12.90 -21.10 16.32
N SER A 204 -12.96 -19.87 16.86
CA SER A 204 -12.13 -18.75 16.40
C SER A 204 -10.64 -19.07 16.54
N LYS A 205 -9.85 -18.71 15.52
CA LYS A 205 -8.40 -18.92 15.50
C LYS A 205 -7.68 -17.58 15.44
N ASN A 206 -6.67 -17.44 16.28
CA ASN A 206 -5.81 -16.27 16.35
C ASN A 206 -4.57 -16.44 15.48
N LEU A 207 -3.96 -15.32 15.11
CA LEU A 207 -2.65 -15.29 14.45
C LEU A 207 -1.55 -15.57 15.49
N ALA A 208 -0.84 -16.69 15.34
CA ALA A 208 0.26 -17.09 16.23
C ALA A 208 1.58 -16.38 15.85
N ASN A 209 1.62 -15.06 16.01
CA ASN A 209 2.86 -14.29 15.77
C ASN A 209 3.96 -14.67 16.77
N LYS A 210 5.15 -14.97 16.25
CA LYS A 210 6.39 -15.10 17.04
C LYS A 210 7.16 -13.78 16.95
N ALA A 211 7.69 -13.30 18.09
CA ALA A 211 8.58 -12.14 18.10
C ALA A 211 9.80 -12.41 17.22
N ASN A 212 10.24 -11.41 16.44
CA ASN A 212 11.39 -11.51 15.52
C ASN A 212 11.30 -12.67 14.50
N GLY A 213 10.09 -13.10 14.13
CA GLY A 213 9.86 -14.20 13.17
C GLY A 213 10.43 -13.99 11.75
N TYR A 214 10.91 -12.78 11.45
CA TYR A 214 11.63 -12.44 10.22
C TYR A 214 13.14 -12.19 10.42
N GLY A 215 13.58 -11.94 11.65
CA GLY A 215 14.92 -11.49 12.00
C GLY A 215 14.91 -10.53 13.20
N LYS A 216 16.08 -10.31 13.80
CA LYS A 216 16.34 -9.25 14.79
C LYS A 216 17.29 -8.24 14.16
N TRP A 217 16.91 -6.98 14.12
CA TRP A 217 17.79 -5.91 13.66
C TRP A 217 18.73 -5.51 14.82
N PRO A 218 19.99 -5.17 14.53
CA PRO A 218 20.82 -4.46 15.50
C PRO A 218 20.15 -3.12 15.84
N GLU A 219 19.83 -2.95 17.12
CA GLU A 219 19.29 -1.72 17.71
C GLU A 219 20.33 -1.16 18.67
N ASN A 220 21.44 -0.68 18.10
CA ASN A 220 22.57 -0.15 18.85
C ASN A 220 22.22 1.25 19.38
N LYS A 221 21.39 1.28 20.42
CA LYS A 221 20.98 2.49 21.16
C LYS A 221 20.99 2.26 22.66
N ARG A 222 21.24 3.33 23.42
CA ARG A 222 21.17 3.34 24.89
C ARG A 222 20.34 4.52 25.38
N PHE A 223 19.58 4.30 26.44
CA PHE A 223 18.78 5.33 27.10
C PHE A 223 19.53 5.88 28.32
N LEU A 224 19.71 7.20 28.37
CA LEU A 224 20.14 7.92 29.59
C LEU A 224 19.00 8.86 30.01
N GLN A 225 18.49 8.70 31.23
CA GLN A 225 17.33 9.46 31.74
C GLN A 225 16.12 9.50 30.76
N GLY A 226 15.90 8.41 30.01
CA GLY A 226 14.83 8.31 29.01
C GLY A 226 15.14 8.92 27.63
N ILE A 227 16.30 9.55 27.44
CA ILE A 227 16.76 10.07 26.15
C ILE A 227 17.54 8.98 25.41
N PRO A 228 17.17 8.60 24.16
CA PRO A 228 17.88 7.61 23.36
C PRO A 228 19.10 8.22 22.65
N PHE A 229 20.24 7.55 22.78
CA PHE A 229 21.50 7.88 22.11
C PHE A 229 21.97 6.72 21.24
N LEU A 230 22.69 7.03 20.17
CA LEU A 230 23.43 6.04 19.39
C LEU A 230 24.55 5.47 20.26
N SER A 231 24.69 4.14 20.28
CA SER A 231 25.69 3.43 21.07
C SER A 231 26.52 2.47 20.23
N HIS A 232 27.68 2.08 20.72
CA HIS A 232 28.52 1.03 20.12
C HIS A 232 29.27 0.30 21.23
N THR A 233 29.56 -0.99 21.04
CA THR A 233 30.41 -1.76 21.95
C THR A 233 31.72 -2.04 21.23
N THR A 234 32.84 -1.61 21.81
CA THR A 234 34.18 -1.79 21.21
C THR A 234 34.57 -3.28 21.14
N ALA A 235 35.62 -3.60 20.39
CA ALA A 235 36.20 -4.96 20.35
C ALA A 235 36.58 -5.50 21.74
N ASP A 236 36.99 -4.61 22.66
CA ASP A 236 37.33 -4.93 24.05
C ASP A 236 36.10 -5.03 24.98
N GLY A 237 34.88 -4.94 24.43
CA GLY A 237 33.62 -5.04 25.19
C GLY A 237 33.17 -3.77 25.89
N ILE A 238 33.82 -2.61 25.66
CA ILE A 238 33.48 -1.35 26.32
C ILE A 238 32.24 -0.74 25.66
N GLU A 239 31.16 -0.61 26.43
CA GLU A 239 29.95 0.09 25.99
C GLU A 239 30.19 1.60 25.93
N CYS A 240 29.97 2.18 24.75
CA CYS A 240 30.16 3.59 24.45
C CYS A 240 28.90 4.23 23.88
N LEU A 241 28.73 5.52 24.10
CA LEU A 241 27.89 6.37 23.26
C LEU A 241 28.71 6.96 22.11
N VAL A 242 28.05 7.27 21.00
CA VAL A 242 28.70 7.79 19.79
C VAL A 242 28.45 9.30 19.68
N THR A 243 29.48 10.09 19.40
CA THR A 243 29.35 11.53 19.07
C THR A 243 28.98 11.73 17.59
N VAL A 244 28.52 12.93 17.23
CA VAL A 244 28.18 13.25 15.84
C VAL A 244 29.39 13.25 14.88
N ASN A 245 30.64 13.18 15.36
CA ASN A 245 31.82 12.96 14.50
C ASN A 245 32.41 11.55 14.65
N GLY A 246 31.65 10.60 15.20
CA GLY A 246 32.01 9.19 15.32
C GLY A 246 32.87 8.84 16.53
N GLY A 247 33.13 9.77 17.45
CA GLY A 247 33.89 9.52 18.68
C GLY A 247 33.15 8.59 19.62
N LEU A 248 33.89 7.66 20.26
CA LEU A 248 33.37 6.68 21.20
C LEU A 248 33.64 7.14 22.64
N VAL A 249 32.59 7.50 23.36
CA VAL A 249 32.63 7.99 24.75
C VAL A 249 32.13 6.87 25.68
N PRO A 250 32.95 6.31 26.58
CA PRO A 250 32.53 5.19 27.43
C PRO A 250 31.37 5.57 28.34
N LEU A 251 30.36 4.70 28.45
CA LEU A 251 29.14 4.97 29.20
C LEU A 251 29.41 5.39 30.66
N GLN A 252 30.43 4.78 31.28
CA GLN A 252 30.88 5.07 32.65
C GLN A 252 31.47 6.48 32.88
N THR A 253 31.85 7.19 31.80
CA THR A 253 32.45 8.53 31.88
C THR A 253 31.43 9.65 31.75
N ILE A 254 30.19 9.32 31.39
CA ILE A 254 29.14 10.29 31.10
C ILE A 254 28.48 10.74 32.40
N GLN A 255 28.72 11.99 32.78
CA GLN A 255 28.11 12.61 33.94
C GLN A 255 26.64 12.97 33.62
N VAL A 256 25.75 12.02 33.82
CA VAL A 256 24.33 12.12 33.41
C VAL A 256 23.59 13.28 34.10
N ASP A 257 24.03 13.72 35.27
CA ASP A 257 23.47 14.89 35.97
C ASP A 257 23.75 16.23 35.26
N GLN A 258 24.62 16.27 34.24
CA GLN A 258 24.82 17.44 33.38
C GLN A 258 23.68 17.64 32.34
N PHE A 259 22.76 16.68 32.18
CA PHE A 259 21.57 16.85 31.32
C PHE A 259 20.48 17.65 32.05
N ILE A 260 20.48 18.98 31.88
CA ILE A 260 19.60 19.87 32.64
C ILE A 260 18.15 19.78 32.15
N THR A 261 17.26 19.30 33.02
CA THR A 261 15.80 19.27 32.80
C THR A 261 15.27 20.66 32.43
N GLY A 262 14.53 20.74 31.32
CA GLY A 262 13.93 21.98 30.82
C GLY A 262 14.78 22.76 29.80
N GLN A 263 16.05 22.41 29.61
CA GLN A 263 16.88 22.96 28.53
C GLN A 263 16.68 22.20 27.21
N HIS A 264 17.10 22.83 26.10
CA HIS A 264 17.17 22.19 24.79
C HIS A 264 18.45 21.37 24.67
N PHE A 265 18.40 20.23 23.98
CA PHE A 265 19.54 19.31 23.93
C PHE A 265 20.83 19.94 23.35
N VAL A 266 20.69 20.86 22.39
CA VAL A 266 21.82 21.58 21.77
C VAL A 266 22.52 22.55 22.73
N ASP A 267 21.89 22.87 23.87
CA ASP A 267 22.45 23.73 24.91
C ASP A 267 23.20 22.92 26.00
N ASN A 268 23.17 21.58 25.94
CA ASN A 268 23.93 20.72 26.86
C ASN A 268 25.45 20.93 26.70
N PRO A 269 26.23 20.88 27.78
CA PRO A 269 27.66 21.15 27.73
C PRO A 269 28.43 20.02 27.02
N LEU A 270 29.38 20.37 26.15
CA LEU A 270 30.21 19.40 25.41
C LEU A 270 31.16 18.58 26.29
N SER A 271 31.32 18.94 27.57
CA SER A 271 32.09 18.18 28.58
C SER A 271 31.64 16.73 28.72
N VAL A 272 30.34 16.43 28.49
CA VAL A 272 29.82 15.06 28.51
C VAL A 272 30.38 14.15 27.40
N SER A 273 31.12 14.73 26.44
CA SER A 273 31.64 14.06 25.24
C SER A 273 33.16 14.19 25.07
N GLU A 274 33.88 14.72 26.06
CA GLU A 274 35.34 14.95 25.95
C GLU A 274 36.19 13.67 26.08
N GLN A 275 35.70 12.65 26.81
CA GLN A 275 36.43 11.41 27.05
C GLN A 275 36.27 10.40 25.90
N VAL A 276 36.78 10.76 24.71
CA VAL A 276 36.78 9.91 23.53
C VAL A 276 37.93 8.90 23.60
N ILE A 277 37.61 7.60 23.67
CA ILE A 277 38.62 6.51 23.71
C ILE A 277 39.00 5.96 22.33
N GLY A 278 38.34 6.42 21.28
CA GLY A 278 38.53 5.96 19.92
C GLY A 278 37.42 6.47 19.00
N PHE A 279 37.42 6.02 17.75
CA PHE A 279 36.39 6.40 16.77
C PHE A 279 35.76 5.16 16.15
N LEU A 280 34.48 5.27 15.84
CA LEU A 280 33.68 4.29 15.12
C LEU A 280 34.27 4.08 13.71
N PRO A 281 34.64 2.86 13.31
CA PRO A 281 35.24 2.61 11.98
C PRO A 281 34.33 3.03 10.82
N GLY A 282 34.92 3.56 9.74
CA GLY A 282 34.16 4.01 8.57
C GLY A 282 33.55 5.39 8.72
N THR A 283 34.04 6.19 9.67
CA THR A 283 33.59 7.58 9.94
C THR A 283 34.73 8.60 9.77
N GLU A 284 35.85 8.20 9.16
CA GLU A 284 37.07 9.00 9.02
C GLU A 284 36.81 10.30 8.22
N ASP A 285 35.94 10.24 7.20
CA ASP A 285 35.50 11.38 6.39
C ASP A 285 34.71 12.45 7.18
N LEU A 286 34.30 12.15 8.41
CA LEU A 286 33.67 13.12 9.32
C LEU A 286 34.68 13.98 10.07
N ARG A 287 35.99 13.67 9.97
CA ARG A 287 37.08 14.32 10.69
C ARG A 287 38.17 14.87 9.78
N LEU A 288 37.90 15.00 8.47
CA LEU A 288 38.83 15.59 7.50
C LEU A 288 39.16 17.05 7.85
N PRO A 289 40.40 17.52 7.56
CA PRO A 289 40.79 18.91 7.79
C PRO A 289 39.81 19.90 7.16
N GLY A 290 39.35 20.88 7.95
CA GLY A 290 38.37 21.89 7.54
C GLY A 290 36.90 21.50 7.74
N LYS A 291 36.58 20.25 8.11
CA LYS A 291 35.19 19.83 8.41
C LYS A 291 34.78 20.26 9.82
N THR A 292 34.32 21.51 9.94
CA THR A 292 33.91 22.14 11.22
C THR A 292 32.45 21.87 11.62
N ALA A 293 31.70 21.14 10.81
CA ALA A 293 30.33 20.75 11.12
C ALA A 293 29.92 19.44 10.43
N ILE A 294 29.00 18.70 11.06
CA ILE A 294 28.39 17.44 10.59
C ILE A 294 26.91 17.68 10.33
N ASP A 295 26.44 17.61 9.08
CA ASP A 295 25.08 18.05 8.71
C ASP A 295 24.69 19.37 9.43
N ALA A 296 25.54 20.39 9.37
CA ALA A 296 25.41 21.68 10.07
C ALA A 296 25.42 21.67 11.62
N ILE A 297 25.69 20.54 12.30
CA ILE A 297 25.96 20.49 13.75
C ILE A 297 27.40 20.93 13.96
N PRO A 298 27.68 22.02 14.71
CA PRO A 298 29.05 22.50 14.89
C PRO A 298 29.90 21.51 15.70
N ILE A 299 31.17 21.38 15.31
CA ILE A 299 32.24 20.74 16.10
C ILE A 299 33.06 21.85 16.76
N ARG A 300 33.56 21.63 17.98
CA ARG A 300 34.48 22.55 18.66
C ARG A 300 35.85 22.54 17.96
N GLU A 301 36.63 23.62 18.08
CA GLU A 301 37.90 23.79 17.35
C GLU A 301 38.95 22.71 17.67
N ASP A 302 38.86 22.08 18.85
CA ASP A 302 39.68 20.95 19.30
C ASP A 302 39.16 19.58 18.85
N GLY A 303 38.09 19.53 18.06
CA GLY A 303 37.48 18.30 17.54
C GLY A 303 36.41 17.68 18.43
N VAL A 304 36.10 18.24 19.60
CA VAL A 304 35.02 17.71 20.47
C VAL A 304 33.65 18.01 19.86
N ALA A 305 32.80 16.98 19.78
CA ALA A 305 31.49 17.03 19.14
C ALA A 305 30.41 16.44 20.06
N PRO A 306 29.16 16.94 20.00
CA PRO A 306 28.09 16.48 20.88
C PRO A 306 27.74 14.99 20.67
N LEU A 307 27.21 14.36 21.71
CA LEU A 307 26.63 13.01 21.63
C LEU A 307 25.49 12.93 20.60
N PHE A 308 25.43 11.86 19.81
CA PHE A 308 24.37 11.61 18.85
C PHE A 308 23.11 11.14 19.61
N CYS A 309 22.20 12.08 19.85
CA CYS A 309 20.85 11.81 20.34
C CYS A 309 19.88 11.49 19.17
N LEU A 310 19.16 10.38 19.31
CA LEU A 310 18.19 9.87 18.33
C LEU A 310 16.81 10.55 18.43
N ASP A 311 16.52 11.24 19.55
CA ASP A 311 15.27 11.98 19.81
C ASP A 311 15.35 13.46 19.35
N ILE A 312 15.98 13.72 18.21
CA ILE A 312 16.16 15.09 17.69
C ILE A 312 15.80 15.13 16.21
N ASN A 313 14.97 16.10 15.83
CA ASN A 313 14.69 16.36 14.43
C ASN A 313 15.92 16.96 13.74
N ILE A 314 16.49 16.22 12.78
CA ILE A 314 17.70 16.58 12.01
C ILE A 314 17.63 17.99 11.38
N LEU A 315 16.44 18.46 10.99
CA LEU A 315 16.23 19.74 10.31
C LEU A 315 16.25 20.93 11.27
N THR A 316 15.84 20.75 12.52
CA THR A 316 15.66 21.86 13.48
C THR A 316 16.55 21.77 14.72
N SER A 317 17.23 20.64 14.96
CA SER A 317 17.97 20.37 16.21
C SER A 317 17.12 20.47 17.48
N LEU A 318 15.82 20.14 17.37
CA LEU A 318 14.85 20.18 18.47
C LEU A 318 14.29 18.79 18.75
N ARG A 319 13.96 18.52 20.02
CA ARG A 319 13.17 17.35 20.43
C ARG A 319 11.71 17.47 19.96
N PRO A 320 10.95 16.36 19.84
CA PRO A 320 9.60 16.38 19.27
C PRO A 320 8.63 17.41 19.87
N PRO A 321 8.57 17.66 21.21
CA PRO A 321 7.66 18.66 21.77
C PRO A 321 7.98 20.08 21.28
N SER A 322 9.25 20.49 21.35
CA SER A 322 9.69 21.82 20.90
C SER A 322 9.63 21.98 19.39
N HIS A 323 9.76 20.90 18.63
CA HIS A 323 9.54 20.91 17.18
C HIS A 323 8.06 21.12 16.83
N ALA A 324 7.13 20.52 17.57
CA ALA A 324 5.69 20.72 17.40
C ALA A 324 5.30 22.18 17.73
N GLU A 325 5.74 22.70 18.88
CA GLU A 325 5.52 24.10 19.28
C GLU A 325 6.04 25.10 18.23
N LEU A 326 7.22 24.82 17.63
CA LEU A 326 7.76 25.62 16.53
C LEU A 326 6.84 25.59 15.30
N LEU A 327 6.36 24.41 14.90
CA LEU A 327 5.49 24.25 13.74
C LEU A 327 4.16 24.98 13.93
N ASP A 328 3.54 24.87 15.10
CA ASP A 328 2.28 25.56 15.40
C ASP A 328 2.46 27.09 15.39
N LEU A 329 3.59 27.58 15.92
CA LEU A 329 3.94 29.00 15.84
C LEU A 329 4.19 29.47 14.39
N ILE A 330 4.85 28.66 13.55
CA ILE A 330 5.01 28.96 12.12
C ILE A 330 3.64 29.01 11.42
N LYS A 331 2.76 28.04 11.66
CA LYS A 331 1.40 28.01 11.09
C LYS A 331 0.56 29.21 11.50
N GLN A 332 0.68 29.66 12.75
CA GLN A 332 -0.02 30.87 13.23
C GLN A 332 0.34 32.12 12.41
N PHE A 333 1.58 32.22 11.91
CA PHE A 333 2.06 33.41 11.17
C PHE A 333 2.09 33.25 9.64
N VAL A 334 2.08 32.02 9.12
CA VAL A 334 2.25 31.72 7.68
C VAL A 334 1.04 30.96 7.10
N GLY A 335 0.25 30.28 7.93
CA GLY A 335 -0.92 29.47 7.55
C GLY A 335 -0.71 27.96 7.76
N GLU A 336 -1.80 27.19 7.83
CA GLU A 336 -1.80 25.76 8.18
C GLU A 336 -0.92 24.85 7.30
N GLN A 337 -0.69 25.24 6.04
CA GLN A 337 0.14 24.47 5.09
C GLN A 337 1.64 24.80 5.17
N ALA A 338 2.04 25.68 6.10
CA ALA A 338 3.44 26.06 6.27
C ALA A 338 4.28 24.92 6.87
N ASN A 339 5.52 24.80 6.40
CA ASN A 339 6.52 23.87 6.91
C ASN A 339 7.69 24.64 7.56
N VAL A 340 8.57 23.92 8.26
CA VAL A 340 9.69 24.53 9.00
C VAL A 340 10.61 25.42 8.15
N PHE A 341 10.78 25.14 6.86
CA PHE A 341 11.64 25.95 5.98
C PHE A 341 11.07 27.34 5.67
N ALA A 342 9.82 27.65 6.00
CA ALA A 342 9.31 29.02 5.97
C ALA A 342 10.10 29.99 6.88
N LEU A 343 10.77 29.46 7.91
CA LEU A 343 11.66 30.18 8.82
C LEU A 343 13.12 30.28 8.30
N ALA A 344 13.54 29.42 7.36
CA ALA A 344 14.90 29.41 6.83
C ALA A 344 15.22 30.74 6.13
N ASP A 345 16.34 31.36 6.51
CA ASP A 345 16.82 32.66 6.00
C ASP A 345 15.74 33.79 6.02
N ASN A 346 14.70 33.69 6.88
CA ASN A 346 13.57 34.63 6.97
C ASN A 346 13.60 35.49 8.26
N PRO A 347 14.35 36.60 8.29
CA PRO A 347 14.49 37.45 9.48
C PRO A 347 13.21 38.25 9.83
N SER A 348 12.24 38.33 8.91
CA SER A 348 10.95 38.98 9.17
C SER A 348 10.06 38.07 10.01
N LEU A 349 9.87 36.82 9.57
CA LEU A 349 9.10 35.81 10.31
C LEU A 349 9.75 35.53 11.68
N LYS A 350 11.08 35.37 11.74
CA LYS A 350 11.81 35.20 13.00
C LYS A 350 11.46 36.29 14.02
N ARG A 351 11.47 37.58 13.62
CA ARG A 351 11.15 38.70 14.52
C ARG A 351 9.69 38.66 14.99
N LYS A 352 8.74 38.34 14.12
CA LYS A 352 7.32 38.16 14.49
C LYS A 352 7.15 37.04 15.52
N MET A 353 7.76 35.87 15.27
CA MET A 353 7.71 34.73 16.17
C MET A 353 8.34 35.04 17.53
N LEU A 354 9.52 35.67 17.57
CA LEU A 354 10.19 36.06 18.83
C LEU A 354 9.41 37.09 19.65
N ALA A 355 8.68 38.02 19.00
CA ALA A 355 7.77 38.93 19.69
C ALA A 355 6.54 38.19 20.26
N ALA A 356 6.11 37.11 19.59
CA ALA A 356 4.93 36.33 19.97
C ALA A 356 5.17 35.36 21.14
N THR A 357 6.42 35.03 21.49
CA THR A 357 6.71 34.08 22.60
C THR A 357 6.45 34.66 23.99
N ARG A 358 5.98 35.92 24.11
CA ARG A 358 5.51 36.56 25.37
C ARG A 358 6.42 36.31 26.59
N SER A 359 7.74 36.42 26.38
CA SER A 359 8.77 36.20 27.39
C SER A 359 8.97 34.76 27.89
N GLU A 360 8.37 33.73 27.28
CA GLU A 360 8.75 32.33 27.55
C GLU A 360 10.18 32.07 27.04
N PRO A 361 11.18 31.83 27.92
CA PRO A 361 12.58 31.75 27.49
C PRO A 361 12.86 30.50 26.64
N ARG A 362 12.23 29.37 27.01
CA ARG A 362 12.35 28.09 26.30
C ARG A 362 11.86 28.20 24.86
N LEU A 363 10.64 28.72 24.63
CA LEU A 363 10.08 28.88 23.29
C LEU A 363 10.86 29.92 22.46
N ARG A 364 11.34 31.01 23.08
CA ARG A 364 12.25 31.94 22.42
C ARG A 364 13.52 31.24 21.92
N ARG A 365 14.14 30.42 22.78
CA ARG A 365 15.32 29.62 22.44
C ARG A 365 15.03 28.58 21.34
N THR A 366 13.84 27.96 21.34
CA THR A 366 13.35 27.07 20.27
C THR A 366 13.44 27.75 18.90
N VAL A 367 12.92 28.98 18.78
CA VAL A 367 12.93 29.75 17.51
C VAL A 367 14.35 30.14 17.10
N GLU A 368 15.20 30.50 18.04
CA GLU A 368 16.60 30.88 17.78
C GLU A 368 17.43 29.69 17.25
N ILE A 369 17.33 28.52 17.91
CA ILE A 369 17.99 27.27 17.49
C ILE A 369 17.53 26.89 16.09
N ALA A 370 16.21 26.77 15.87
CA ALA A 370 15.67 26.32 14.60
C ALA A 370 16.03 27.27 13.45
N TYR A 371 15.94 28.59 13.64
CA TYR A 371 16.32 29.57 12.61
C TYR A 371 17.78 29.40 12.16
N GLN A 372 18.71 29.28 13.10
CA GLN A 372 20.14 29.11 12.78
C GLN A 372 20.41 27.77 12.09
N ARG A 373 19.75 26.71 12.54
CA ARG A 373 19.87 25.36 12.00
C ARG A 373 19.34 25.28 10.57
N LEU A 374 18.10 25.71 10.36
CA LEU A 374 17.39 25.63 9.08
C LEU A 374 18.09 26.42 7.98
N ALA A 375 18.66 27.59 8.28
CA ALA A 375 19.45 28.38 7.33
C ALA A 375 20.68 27.61 6.80
N LYS A 376 21.40 26.90 7.68
CA LYS A 376 22.56 26.08 7.28
C LYS A 376 22.14 24.85 6.48
N ILE A 377 21.10 24.13 6.93
CA ILE A 377 20.56 22.96 6.24
C ILE A 377 20.01 23.35 4.85
N ASN A 378 19.31 24.48 4.74
CA ASN A 378 18.81 25.00 3.47
C ASN A 378 19.95 25.20 2.45
N ARG A 379 21.07 25.80 2.84
CA ARG A 379 22.24 25.98 1.96
C ARG A 379 22.85 24.65 1.52
N ALA A 380 22.98 23.68 2.42
CA ALA A 380 23.46 22.34 2.07
C ALA A 380 22.54 21.64 1.06
N LEU A 381 21.22 21.79 1.22
CA LEU A 381 20.21 21.28 0.28
C LEU A 381 20.27 21.97 -1.09
N GLN A 382 20.50 23.30 -1.15
CA GLN A 382 20.69 24.01 -2.43
C GLN A 382 21.96 23.53 -3.15
N VAL A 383 23.08 23.38 -2.45
CA VAL A 383 24.33 22.84 -3.05
C VAL A 383 24.14 21.41 -3.56
N ALA A 384 23.31 20.59 -2.91
CA ALA A 384 22.94 19.27 -3.42
C ALA A 384 22.01 19.37 -4.65
N LEU A 385 21.05 20.29 -4.65
CA LEU A 385 20.15 20.56 -5.76
C LEU A 385 20.93 20.97 -7.04
N ASP A 386 21.83 21.94 -6.93
CA ASP A 386 22.67 22.42 -8.03
C ASP A 386 23.48 21.28 -8.68
N LYS A 387 24.03 20.39 -7.85
CA LYS A 387 24.77 19.19 -8.32
C LYS A 387 23.88 18.19 -9.06
N ILE A 388 22.63 18.01 -8.63
CA ILE A 388 21.66 17.09 -9.25
C ILE A 388 21.22 17.59 -10.64
N PHE A 389 21.08 18.91 -10.81
CA PHE A 389 20.67 19.53 -12.07
C PHE A 389 21.81 19.89 -13.02
N ASN A 390 23.08 19.73 -12.60
CA ASN A 390 24.23 19.99 -13.44
C ASN A 390 24.17 19.18 -14.76
N GLY A 391 24.31 19.88 -15.89
CA GLY A 391 24.24 19.29 -17.24
C GLY A 391 22.83 18.88 -17.72
N LYS A 392 21.76 19.20 -16.98
CA LYS A 392 20.37 18.94 -17.42
C LYS A 392 19.79 20.15 -18.12
N THR A 393 18.95 19.93 -19.13
CA THR A 393 18.36 21.01 -19.96
C THR A 393 16.83 20.92 -19.99
N PRO A 394 16.12 22.06 -19.97
CA PRO A 394 14.66 22.10 -20.16
C PRO A 394 14.22 21.43 -21.47
N VAL A 395 13.02 20.85 -21.48
CA VAL A 395 12.41 20.27 -22.67
C VAL A 395 10.98 20.77 -22.89
N GLU A 396 10.53 20.80 -24.14
CA GLU A 396 9.18 21.27 -24.50
C GLU A 396 8.09 20.36 -23.93
N GLN A 397 8.29 19.05 -24.01
CA GLN A 397 7.34 18.02 -23.55
C GLN A 397 7.94 17.19 -22.41
N PRO A 398 8.03 17.74 -21.19
CA PRO A 398 8.70 17.09 -20.09
C PRO A 398 7.92 15.89 -19.55
N LYS A 399 8.64 14.88 -19.06
CA LYS A 399 8.09 13.61 -18.60
C LYS A 399 8.34 13.41 -17.10
N LEU A 400 7.29 12.98 -16.39
CA LEU A 400 7.38 12.44 -15.04
C LEU A 400 7.25 10.93 -15.13
N PHE A 401 8.31 10.21 -14.78
CA PHE A 401 8.28 8.77 -14.54
C PHE A 401 8.17 8.54 -13.04
N MET A 402 7.22 7.73 -12.60
CA MET A 402 7.04 7.43 -11.18
C MET A 402 7.04 5.92 -10.94
N CYS A 403 7.87 5.51 -9.99
CA CYS A 403 7.95 4.12 -9.55
C CYS A 403 6.70 3.72 -8.74
N MET A 404 6.17 2.53 -9.00
CA MET A 404 5.24 1.85 -8.09
C MET A 404 5.70 0.42 -7.81
N GLY A 405 5.58 -0.03 -6.57
CA GLY A 405 5.96 -1.40 -6.18
C GLY A 405 6.43 -1.48 -4.74
N GLY A 406 6.32 -2.67 -4.15
CA GLY A 406 6.88 -2.93 -2.84
C GLY A 406 8.42 -2.97 -2.85
N ALA A 407 9.04 -2.87 -1.68
CA ALA A 407 10.48 -3.00 -1.56
C ALA A 407 10.97 -4.37 -2.07
N GLY A 408 12.11 -4.40 -2.75
CA GLY A 408 12.63 -5.62 -3.38
C GLY A 408 11.89 -6.08 -4.66
N ALA A 409 10.88 -5.34 -5.15
CA ALA A 409 10.16 -5.71 -6.38
C ALA A 409 10.98 -5.56 -7.69
N GLY A 410 12.16 -4.92 -7.65
CA GLY A 410 13.00 -4.65 -8.83
C GLY A 410 12.47 -3.49 -9.68
N LYS A 411 12.50 -2.26 -9.13
CA LYS A 411 11.98 -1.07 -9.81
C LYS A 411 12.91 -0.51 -10.91
N THR A 412 14.01 -1.19 -11.23
CA THR A 412 15.01 -0.77 -12.22
C THR A 412 14.43 -0.64 -13.63
N ALA A 413 13.37 -1.39 -13.96
CA ALA A 413 12.61 -1.22 -15.19
C ALA A 413 12.10 0.23 -15.42
N VAL A 414 11.91 1.03 -14.35
CA VAL A 414 11.50 2.43 -14.47
C VAL A 414 12.66 3.32 -14.94
N GLU A 415 13.88 3.03 -14.50
CA GLU A 415 15.11 3.70 -14.94
C GLU A 415 15.42 3.36 -16.40
N GLU A 416 15.27 2.08 -16.80
CA GLU A 416 15.37 1.63 -18.19
C GLU A 416 14.40 2.39 -19.11
N ILE A 417 13.14 2.57 -18.69
CA ILE A 417 12.14 3.34 -19.44
C ILE A 417 12.50 4.83 -19.53
N ALA A 418 12.96 5.44 -18.44
CA ALA A 418 13.34 6.85 -18.41
C ALA A 418 14.54 7.10 -19.35
N GLN A 419 15.58 6.26 -19.25
CA GLN A 419 16.75 6.30 -20.12
C GLN A 419 16.37 6.12 -21.59
N ALA A 420 15.53 5.13 -21.92
CA ALA A 420 15.09 4.89 -23.29
C ALA A 420 14.32 6.07 -23.90
N GLN A 421 13.55 6.80 -23.07
CA GLN A 421 12.69 7.90 -23.51
C GLN A 421 13.30 9.30 -23.43
N CYS A 422 14.39 9.50 -22.68
CA CYS A 422 14.98 10.82 -22.39
C CYS A 422 16.51 10.87 -22.54
N GLY A 423 17.18 9.74 -22.80
CA GLY A 423 18.63 9.62 -22.62
C GLY A 423 19.02 10.00 -21.20
N ASP A 424 20.18 10.62 -21.03
CA ASP A 424 20.63 11.11 -19.71
C ASP A 424 19.90 12.40 -19.25
N ASN A 425 19.03 13.01 -20.07
CA ASN A 425 18.39 14.29 -19.74
C ASN A 425 17.15 14.13 -18.85
N PHE A 426 17.33 13.51 -17.69
CA PHE A 426 16.39 13.52 -16.57
C PHE A 426 17.14 13.59 -15.22
N VAL A 427 16.42 13.95 -14.16
CA VAL A 427 16.88 13.87 -12.77
C VAL A 427 16.18 12.74 -12.00
N ILE A 428 16.86 12.16 -11.03
CA ILE A 428 16.29 11.12 -10.14
C ILE A 428 15.98 11.73 -8.78
N ALA A 429 14.71 11.71 -8.41
CA ALA A 429 14.20 12.11 -7.11
C ALA A 429 14.05 10.88 -6.20
N SER A 430 15.17 10.31 -5.74
CA SER A 430 15.18 9.11 -4.87
C SER A 430 15.44 9.42 -3.40
N LEU A 431 14.52 8.98 -2.54
CA LEU A 431 14.69 9.08 -1.09
C LEU A 431 15.87 8.24 -0.58
N ASP A 432 16.12 7.07 -1.18
CA ASP A 432 17.17 6.16 -0.72
C ASP A 432 18.58 6.68 -1.08
N GLU A 433 18.74 7.35 -2.21
CA GLU A 433 20.00 8.01 -2.56
C GLU A 433 20.21 9.31 -1.76
N PHE A 434 19.16 10.12 -1.58
CA PHE A 434 19.29 11.38 -0.83
C PHE A 434 19.55 11.20 0.67
N ARG A 435 19.19 10.05 1.26
CA ARG A 435 19.64 9.71 2.64
C ARG A 435 21.15 9.57 2.73
N LYS A 436 21.84 9.07 1.69
CA LYS A 436 23.30 8.88 1.68
C LYS A 436 24.09 10.19 1.63
N LEU A 437 23.42 11.32 1.34
CA LEU A 437 24.02 12.65 1.30
C LEU A 437 24.10 13.32 2.69
N SER A 438 23.53 12.69 3.73
CA SER A 438 23.62 13.14 5.12
C SER A 438 24.85 12.51 5.79
N ASP A 439 25.67 13.32 6.46
CA ASP A 439 26.77 12.82 7.29
C ASP A 439 26.25 11.91 8.43
N LEU A 440 25.08 12.23 9.00
CA LEU A 440 24.48 11.46 10.09
C LEU A 440 23.98 10.08 9.62
N TYR A 441 23.68 9.91 8.33
CA TYR A 441 23.43 8.59 7.75
C TYR A 441 24.67 7.70 7.86
N CYS A 442 25.87 8.21 7.52
CA CYS A 442 27.13 7.47 7.64
C CYS A 442 27.32 6.91 9.06
N LEU A 443 27.11 7.73 10.10
CA LEU A 443 27.19 7.31 11.51
C LEU A 443 26.22 6.19 11.89
N LEU A 444 24.93 6.37 11.59
CA LEU A 444 23.90 5.36 11.87
C LEU A 444 24.27 4.03 11.20
N THR A 445 24.85 4.11 10.00
CA THR A 445 25.25 2.92 9.25
C THR A 445 26.53 2.27 9.75
N ALA A 446 27.51 3.03 10.24
CA ALA A 446 28.73 2.52 10.83
C ALA A 446 28.50 1.93 12.23
N ALA A 447 27.45 2.37 12.93
CA ALA A 447 27.05 1.86 14.24
C ALA A 447 26.10 0.65 14.17
N ASP A 448 25.90 0.05 12.99
CA ASP A 448 24.88 -0.98 12.72
C ASP A 448 23.46 -0.58 13.21
N HIS A 449 23.13 0.71 13.18
CA HIS A 449 21.83 1.20 13.61
C HIS A 449 20.89 1.31 12.40
N HIS A 450 19.98 0.36 12.26
CA HIS A 450 19.19 0.18 11.03
C HIS A 450 17.67 0.26 11.20
N SER A 451 17.16 0.33 12.44
CA SER A 451 15.72 0.51 12.67
C SER A 451 15.27 1.95 12.43
N ASP A 452 16.08 2.91 12.89
CA ASP A 452 15.67 4.33 12.96
C ASP A 452 16.40 5.19 11.89
N ASP A 453 17.24 4.61 11.01
CA ASP A 453 17.94 5.32 9.91
C ASP A 453 16.96 5.98 8.92
N TYR A 454 15.84 5.29 8.68
CA TYR A 454 14.74 5.80 7.90
C TYR A 454 14.08 6.97 8.65
N VAL A 455 13.65 6.76 9.91
CA VAL A 455 12.92 7.78 10.68
C VAL A 455 13.74 9.06 10.92
N TYR A 456 15.04 8.94 11.22
CA TYR A 456 15.90 10.05 11.58
C TYR A 456 16.35 10.89 10.38
N VAL A 457 16.72 10.25 9.26
CA VAL A 457 17.26 10.93 8.07
C VAL A 457 16.18 11.22 7.00
N GLU A 458 15.03 10.53 7.03
CA GLU A 458 13.91 10.80 6.11
C GLU A 458 13.51 12.27 6.01
N PRO A 459 13.45 13.09 7.08
CA PRO A 459 13.09 14.51 6.96
C PRO A 459 14.02 15.31 6.05
N PHE A 460 15.34 15.04 6.10
CA PHE A 460 16.33 15.65 5.21
C PHE A 460 16.15 15.18 3.76
N ALA A 461 16.08 13.87 3.56
CA ALA A 461 15.97 13.28 2.23
C ALA A 461 14.61 13.57 1.54
N ASN A 462 13.52 13.65 2.30
CA ASN A 462 12.21 14.11 1.80
C ASN A 462 12.30 15.57 1.34
N ARG A 463 12.90 16.48 2.12
CA ARG A 463 13.01 17.88 1.69
C ARG A 463 13.84 18.02 0.43
N LEU A 464 14.96 17.32 0.30
CA LEU A 464 15.74 17.33 -0.94
C LEU A 464 14.92 16.79 -2.12
N ARG A 465 14.15 15.72 -1.92
CA ARG A 465 13.26 15.17 -2.95
C ARG A 465 12.16 16.14 -3.36
N ASP A 466 11.56 16.85 -2.42
CA ASP A 466 10.54 17.84 -2.71
C ASP A 466 11.13 19.04 -3.47
N LEU A 467 12.34 19.51 -3.09
CA LEU A 467 13.09 20.54 -3.83
C LEU A 467 13.44 20.10 -5.26
N VAL A 468 13.93 18.87 -5.45
CA VAL A 468 14.25 18.32 -6.78
C VAL A 468 13.00 18.21 -7.64
N ALA A 469 11.87 17.78 -7.08
CA ALA A 469 10.60 17.70 -7.80
C ALA A 469 10.06 19.09 -8.15
N GLU A 470 10.13 20.05 -7.24
CA GLU A 470 9.73 21.45 -7.45
C GLU A 470 10.57 22.11 -8.55
N HIS A 471 11.90 22.01 -8.46
CA HIS A 471 12.81 22.57 -9.46
C HIS A 471 12.68 21.89 -10.84
N ALA A 472 12.51 20.56 -10.90
CA ALA A 472 12.27 19.86 -12.17
C ALA A 472 10.97 20.34 -12.83
N ARG A 473 9.89 20.51 -12.04
CA ARG A 473 8.58 20.99 -12.49
C ARG A 473 8.67 22.41 -13.07
N GLU A 474 9.40 23.30 -12.41
CA GLU A 474 9.52 24.71 -12.80
C GLU A 474 10.47 24.91 -13.98
N SER A 475 11.64 24.27 -13.95
CA SER A 475 12.63 24.31 -15.04
C SER A 475 12.26 23.43 -16.24
N ARG A 476 11.10 22.75 -16.22
CA ARG A 476 10.62 21.81 -17.27
C ARG A 476 11.64 20.72 -17.64
N ILE A 477 12.26 20.10 -16.64
CA ILE A 477 13.25 19.02 -16.81
C ILE A 477 12.57 17.68 -16.52
N ASN A 478 12.90 16.64 -17.29
CA ASN A 478 12.35 15.29 -17.07
C ASN A 478 12.78 14.76 -15.69
N ILE A 479 11.90 13.99 -15.05
CA ILE A 479 12.13 13.50 -13.69
C ILE A 479 11.67 12.07 -13.51
N LEU A 480 12.51 11.26 -12.89
CA LEU A 480 12.16 9.97 -12.31
C LEU A 480 11.94 10.14 -10.81
N TYR A 481 10.69 10.11 -10.38
CA TYR A 481 10.29 10.19 -8.97
C TYR A 481 10.29 8.78 -8.37
N ASP A 482 11.38 8.44 -7.67
CA ASP A 482 11.53 7.14 -7.03
C ASP A 482 10.84 7.10 -5.65
N GLY A 483 10.18 5.97 -5.41
CA GLY A 483 9.27 5.74 -4.31
C GLY A 483 8.49 4.45 -4.50
N THR A 484 7.64 4.13 -3.54
CA THR A 484 6.81 2.91 -3.61
C THR A 484 5.52 3.10 -4.40
N GLY A 485 5.09 4.34 -4.64
CA GLY A 485 3.77 4.67 -5.19
C GLY A 485 2.60 4.26 -4.28
N ILE A 486 2.87 3.85 -3.03
CA ILE A 486 1.93 3.12 -2.16
C ILE A 486 1.91 3.72 -0.74
N PRO A 487 0.72 4.10 -0.20
CA PRO A 487 -0.57 4.18 -0.89
C PRO A 487 -0.56 5.29 -1.95
N TYR A 488 -1.23 5.08 -3.08
CA TYR A 488 -1.26 6.07 -4.17
C TYR A 488 -1.88 7.41 -3.73
N GLN A 489 -3.05 7.35 -3.10
CA GLN A 489 -3.74 8.52 -2.55
C GLN A 489 -3.41 8.73 -1.06
N PRO A 490 -3.33 9.99 -0.58
CA PRO A 490 -3.36 11.23 -1.36
C PRO A 490 -1.98 11.60 -1.96
N ARG A 491 -0.87 11.10 -1.40
CA ARG A 491 0.49 11.62 -1.63
C ARG A 491 0.91 11.61 -3.10
N TYR A 492 0.89 10.44 -3.74
CA TYR A 492 1.41 10.31 -5.11
C TYR A 492 0.41 10.84 -6.15
N SER A 493 -0.91 10.73 -5.90
CA SER A 493 -1.90 11.41 -6.73
C SER A 493 -1.72 12.93 -6.75
N THR A 494 -1.36 13.57 -5.63
CA THR A 494 -1.08 15.01 -5.62
C THR A 494 0.12 15.35 -6.51
N VAL A 495 1.20 14.56 -6.45
CA VAL A 495 2.37 14.74 -7.34
C VAL A 495 1.98 14.59 -8.81
N ILE A 496 1.23 13.53 -9.17
CA ILE A 496 0.73 13.34 -10.54
C ILE A 496 -0.09 14.54 -11.01
N ASN A 497 -1.01 15.05 -10.19
CA ASN A 497 -1.83 16.22 -10.52
C ASN A 497 -1.00 17.49 -10.69
N GLN A 498 -0.03 17.76 -9.82
CA GLN A 498 0.85 18.93 -9.90
C GLN A 498 1.71 18.93 -11.17
N PHE A 499 2.30 17.79 -11.52
CA PHE A 499 3.10 17.66 -12.74
C PHE A 499 2.24 17.71 -14.00
N ARG A 500 1.05 17.09 -13.99
CA ARG A 500 0.09 17.20 -15.10
C ARG A 500 -0.33 18.66 -15.34
N ALA A 501 -0.59 19.42 -14.27
CA ALA A 501 -0.93 20.84 -14.35
C ALA A 501 0.24 21.70 -14.88
N ALA A 502 1.49 21.31 -14.64
CA ALA A 502 2.68 21.92 -15.25
C ALA A 502 2.93 21.49 -16.72
N GLY A 503 2.02 20.70 -17.31
CA GLY A 503 2.10 20.25 -18.70
C GLY A 503 3.01 19.04 -18.94
N PHE A 504 3.31 18.25 -17.91
CA PHE A 504 4.11 17.04 -18.07
C PHE A 504 3.28 15.87 -18.63
N HIS A 505 3.93 14.99 -19.39
CA HIS A 505 3.44 13.63 -19.60
C HIS A 505 3.74 12.81 -18.33
N THR A 506 2.70 12.30 -17.69
CA THR A 506 2.78 11.60 -16.40
C THR A 506 2.66 10.09 -16.60
N GLN A 507 3.72 9.36 -16.26
CA GLN A 507 3.78 7.90 -16.38
C GLN A 507 4.06 7.26 -15.01
N ILE A 508 3.26 6.26 -14.64
CA ILE A 508 3.59 5.33 -13.55
C ILE A 508 3.96 3.98 -14.17
N THR A 509 5.11 3.45 -13.77
CA THR A 509 5.47 2.07 -14.05
C THR A 509 5.53 1.30 -12.74
N ALA A 510 4.58 0.37 -12.59
CA ALA A 510 4.51 -0.55 -11.49
C ALA A 510 5.33 -1.81 -11.79
N VAL A 511 6.08 -2.30 -10.80
CA VAL A 511 6.74 -3.62 -10.86
C VAL A 511 6.26 -4.48 -9.71
N ASP A 512 5.88 -5.71 -10.02
CA ASP A 512 5.36 -6.68 -9.06
C ASP A 512 6.22 -7.95 -9.00
N ALA A 513 6.54 -8.40 -7.79
CA ALA A 513 7.29 -9.63 -7.53
C ALA A 513 6.60 -10.45 -6.43
N PHE A 514 6.59 -11.78 -6.53
CA PHE A 514 5.95 -12.65 -5.53
C PHE A 514 6.54 -12.42 -4.12
N LEU A 515 5.68 -12.27 -3.11
CA LEU A 515 6.11 -12.12 -1.71
C LEU A 515 6.79 -13.40 -1.23
N VAL A 516 6.01 -14.49 -1.20
CA VAL A 516 6.43 -15.89 -1.05
C VAL A 516 6.14 -16.59 -2.38
N LYS A 517 6.93 -17.61 -2.76
CA LYS A 517 6.55 -18.47 -3.89
C LYS A 517 5.31 -19.30 -3.54
N PRO A 518 4.31 -19.42 -4.41
CA PRO A 518 3.21 -20.35 -4.20
C PRO A 518 3.73 -21.79 -4.22
N ALA A 519 3.30 -22.61 -3.25
CA ALA A 519 3.61 -24.04 -3.22
C ALA A 519 3.18 -24.73 -4.52
N GLY A 520 4.07 -25.50 -5.14
CA GLY A 520 3.83 -26.20 -6.40
C GLY A 520 3.93 -25.31 -7.66
N ARG A 521 4.42 -24.08 -7.53
CA ARG A 521 4.73 -23.16 -8.66
C ARG A 521 6.19 -22.70 -8.66
N GLU A 522 7.07 -23.40 -7.95
CA GLU A 522 8.47 -23.04 -7.78
C GLU A 522 9.23 -23.03 -9.12
N GLN A 523 8.87 -23.92 -10.04
CA GLN A 523 9.43 -23.99 -11.39
C GLN A 523 8.96 -22.86 -12.32
N GLU A 524 7.84 -22.18 -12.01
CA GLU A 524 7.38 -21.01 -12.79
C GLU A 524 8.17 -19.73 -12.45
N LEU A 525 8.96 -19.74 -11.37
CA LEU A 525 9.58 -18.56 -10.77
C LEU A 525 11.06 -18.84 -10.55
N SER A 526 11.96 -18.35 -11.41
CA SER A 526 13.41 -18.57 -11.19
C SER A 526 13.94 -17.75 -10.02
N ARG A 527 13.52 -16.49 -9.89
CA ARG A 527 13.92 -15.59 -8.80
C ARG A 527 13.45 -16.08 -7.43
N SER A 528 14.20 -15.79 -6.36
CA SER A 528 13.67 -15.91 -5.00
C SER A 528 12.52 -14.92 -4.78
N GLY A 529 11.51 -15.31 -3.99
CA GLY A 529 10.47 -14.36 -3.58
C GLY A 529 11.08 -13.15 -2.88
N VAL A 530 10.38 -12.01 -2.87
CA VAL A 530 10.81 -10.74 -2.23
C VAL A 530 11.41 -10.98 -0.85
N ILE A 531 10.76 -11.85 -0.09
CA ILE A 531 11.11 -12.20 1.29
C ILE A 531 12.49 -12.86 1.37
N GLY A 532 12.80 -13.79 0.44
CA GLY A 532 14.12 -14.38 0.29
C GLY A 532 15.15 -13.35 -0.17
N SER A 533 14.82 -12.53 -1.17
CA SER A 533 15.70 -11.44 -1.64
C SER A 533 16.07 -10.44 -0.53
N VAL A 534 15.12 -10.06 0.33
CA VAL A 534 15.37 -9.14 1.45
C VAL A 534 16.13 -9.83 2.59
N LYS A 535 15.87 -11.12 2.87
CA LYS A 535 16.69 -11.93 3.81
C LYS A 535 18.14 -12.07 3.34
N SER A 536 18.37 -12.36 2.07
CA SER A 536 19.72 -12.43 1.48
C SER A 536 20.42 -11.07 1.53
N ARG A 537 19.72 -9.96 1.26
CA ARG A 537 20.27 -8.61 1.40
C ARG A 537 20.65 -8.31 2.86
N PHE A 538 19.80 -8.68 3.82
CA PHE A 538 20.10 -8.53 5.25
C PHE A 538 21.35 -9.31 5.64
N ALA A 539 21.44 -10.59 5.27
CA ALA A 539 22.60 -11.43 5.55
C ALA A 539 23.91 -10.90 4.90
N ALA A 540 23.82 -10.29 3.72
CA ALA A 540 24.99 -9.77 3.00
C ALA A 540 25.41 -8.34 3.39
N THR A 541 24.52 -7.53 3.99
CA THR A 541 24.75 -6.09 4.19
C THR A 541 24.39 -5.57 5.58
N GLY A 542 23.90 -6.42 6.48
CA GLY A 542 23.26 -6.03 7.74
C GLY A 542 21.89 -5.36 7.57
N ARG A 543 21.47 -5.01 6.34
CA ARG A 543 20.34 -4.09 6.11
C ARG A 543 19.17 -4.68 5.33
N ALA A 544 17.98 -4.46 5.90
CA ALA A 544 16.69 -4.67 5.28
C ALA A 544 15.67 -3.70 5.89
N LEU A 545 14.67 -3.29 5.10
CA LEU A 545 13.53 -2.55 5.65
C LEU A 545 12.77 -3.40 6.68
N PRO A 546 12.15 -2.78 7.69
CA PRO A 546 11.30 -3.48 8.64
C PRO A 546 10.25 -4.35 7.94
N TRP A 547 10.05 -5.56 8.46
CA TRP A 547 9.14 -6.56 7.87
C TRP A 547 7.73 -6.01 7.61
N VAL A 548 7.16 -5.31 8.60
CA VAL A 548 5.81 -4.71 8.49
C VAL A 548 5.71 -3.72 7.34
N VAL A 549 6.76 -2.92 7.08
CA VAL A 549 6.81 -1.98 5.95
C VAL A 549 6.89 -2.74 4.63
N THR A 550 7.75 -3.75 4.55
CA THR A 550 7.92 -4.57 3.35
C THR A 550 6.59 -5.26 2.96
N ILE A 551 5.92 -5.90 3.91
CA ILE A 551 4.64 -6.60 3.69
C ILE A 551 3.51 -5.63 3.34
N ASP A 552 3.36 -4.52 4.08
CA ASP A 552 2.30 -3.53 3.85
C ASP A 552 2.33 -2.99 2.41
N LYS A 553 3.51 -2.62 1.90
CA LYS A 553 3.64 -2.09 0.53
C LYS A 553 3.21 -3.12 -0.51
N HIS A 554 3.66 -4.37 -0.41
CA HIS A 554 3.28 -5.41 -1.37
C HIS A 554 1.78 -5.77 -1.33
N ILE A 555 1.17 -5.85 -0.14
CA ILE A 555 -0.26 -6.14 0.01
C ILE A 555 -1.13 -4.98 -0.49
N ARG A 556 -0.71 -3.72 -0.32
CA ARG A 556 -1.42 -2.53 -0.81
C ARG A 556 -1.14 -2.17 -2.27
N SER A 557 -0.12 -2.74 -2.90
CA SER A 557 0.25 -2.47 -4.30
C SER A 557 -0.92 -2.61 -5.28
N PRO A 558 -1.71 -3.71 -5.29
CA PRO A 558 -2.79 -3.89 -6.27
C PRO A 558 -3.89 -2.84 -6.13
N HIS A 559 -4.17 -2.39 -4.90
CA HIS A 559 -5.16 -1.34 -4.69
C HIS A 559 -4.66 0.04 -5.13
N SER A 560 -3.39 0.34 -4.87
CA SER A 560 -2.76 1.60 -5.31
C SER A 560 -2.71 1.68 -6.84
N PHE A 561 -2.40 0.56 -7.50
CA PHE A 561 -2.45 0.43 -8.96
C PHE A 561 -3.84 0.68 -9.53
N LEU A 562 -4.90 0.07 -8.97
CA LEU A 562 -6.27 0.26 -9.43
C LEU A 562 -6.82 1.67 -9.15
N LEU A 563 -6.29 2.39 -8.15
CA LEU A 563 -6.59 3.82 -7.95
C LEU A 563 -5.88 4.70 -8.98
N ALA A 564 -4.59 4.45 -9.25
CA ALA A 564 -3.85 5.15 -10.30
C ALA A 564 -4.46 4.92 -11.70
N LEU A 565 -5.00 3.72 -11.95
CA LEU A 565 -5.74 3.39 -13.17
C LEU A 565 -7.06 4.17 -13.32
N GLN A 566 -7.55 4.86 -12.30
CA GLN A 566 -8.73 5.73 -12.37
C GLN A 566 -8.38 7.23 -12.36
N ASP A 567 -7.10 7.58 -12.29
CA ASP A 567 -6.64 8.96 -12.24
C ASP A 567 -6.58 9.56 -13.65
N SER A 568 -7.35 10.62 -13.89
CA SER A 568 -7.39 11.34 -15.17
C SER A 568 -6.13 12.18 -15.41
N ALA A 569 -5.39 12.55 -14.37
CA ALA A 569 -4.14 13.30 -14.48
C ALA A 569 -2.92 12.42 -14.80
N LEU A 570 -3.04 11.10 -14.69
CA LEU A 570 -2.01 10.15 -15.11
C LEU A 570 -2.13 9.88 -16.62
N ALA A 571 -1.12 10.14 -17.44
CA ALA A 571 -1.19 9.85 -18.88
C ALA A 571 -1.01 8.35 -19.18
N LYS A 572 -0.07 7.67 -18.50
CA LYS A 572 0.27 6.27 -18.74
C LYS A 572 0.46 5.47 -17.45
N LEU A 573 -0.06 4.25 -17.42
CA LEU A 573 0.17 3.25 -16.38
C LEU A 573 0.64 1.93 -17.00
N SER A 574 1.68 1.32 -16.45
CA SER A 574 2.11 -0.03 -16.84
C SER A 574 2.38 -0.92 -15.62
N LEU A 575 2.22 -2.23 -15.78
CA LEU A 575 2.53 -3.24 -14.78
C LEU A 575 3.49 -4.27 -15.39
N PHE A 576 4.70 -4.34 -14.85
CA PHE A 576 5.67 -5.39 -15.13
C PHE A 576 5.69 -6.42 -14.01
N ALA A 577 6.04 -7.65 -14.36
CA ALA A 577 6.36 -8.70 -13.39
C ALA A 577 7.86 -8.99 -13.37
N ASN A 578 8.37 -9.24 -12.17
CA ASN A 578 9.76 -9.60 -11.89
C ASN A 578 9.81 -11.02 -11.31
N ASP A 579 9.45 -11.99 -12.16
CA ASP A 579 9.36 -13.41 -11.79
C ASP A 579 10.53 -14.25 -12.34
N GLY A 580 11.15 -13.76 -13.42
CA GLY A 580 12.23 -14.43 -14.15
C GLY A 580 13.63 -14.04 -13.65
N GLU A 581 14.61 -14.17 -14.54
CA GLU A 581 15.99 -13.80 -14.23
C GLU A 581 16.16 -12.29 -13.95
N ARG A 582 17.33 -11.92 -13.43
CA ARG A 582 17.66 -10.53 -13.16
C ARG A 582 17.49 -9.70 -14.44
N ASP A 583 16.78 -8.58 -14.32
CA ASP A 583 16.53 -7.61 -15.39
C ASP A 583 15.71 -8.15 -16.60
N GLN A 584 15.14 -9.37 -16.47
CA GLN A 584 14.15 -9.96 -17.39
C GLN A 584 12.71 -9.64 -16.99
N HIS A 585 12.42 -8.35 -16.83
CA HIS A 585 11.07 -7.86 -16.59
C HIS A 585 10.18 -8.09 -17.83
N TYR A 586 8.95 -8.57 -17.62
CA TYR A 586 7.95 -8.73 -18.69
C TYR A 586 6.66 -7.97 -18.40
N LEU A 587 6.02 -7.45 -19.46
CA LEU A 587 4.82 -6.62 -19.34
C LEU A 587 3.57 -7.48 -19.07
N VAL A 588 2.93 -7.27 -17.93
CA VAL A 588 1.66 -7.92 -17.54
C VAL A 588 0.46 -7.15 -18.07
N ALA A 589 0.51 -5.82 -18.00
CA ALA A 589 -0.58 -4.95 -18.45
C ALA A 589 -0.11 -3.51 -18.72
N GLU A 590 -0.78 -2.78 -19.60
CA GLU A 590 -0.58 -1.33 -19.77
C GLU A 590 -1.88 -0.60 -20.11
N SER A 591 -1.98 0.69 -19.77
CA SER A 591 -3.17 1.51 -20.02
C SER A 591 -3.10 2.25 -21.35
N PHE A 592 -4.24 2.42 -22.00
CA PHE A 592 -4.44 3.30 -23.15
C PHE A 592 -5.67 4.19 -22.91
N LEU A 593 -5.72 5.31 -23.63
CA LEU A 593 -6.92 6.11 -23.81
C LEU A 593 -7.50 5.72 -25.16
N LEU A 594 -8.70 5.13 -25.15
CA LEU A 594 -9.36 4.55 -26.32
C LEU A 594 -10.78 5.10 -26.46
N TYR A 595 -11.26 5.25 -27.68
CA TYR A 595 -12.63 5.70 -27.95
C TYR A 595 -13.62 4.53 -27.83
N ASP A 596 -14.92 4.81 -28.01
CA ASP A 596 -15.95 3.77 -27.89
C ASP A 596 -15.83 2.74 -29.05
N GLU A 597 -15.43 3.18 -30.25
CA GLU A 597 -15.18 2.33 -31.42
C GLU A 597 -14.03 1.34 -31.18
N ASP A 598 -12.95 1.79 -30.53
CA ASP A 598 -11.83 0.93 -30.12
C ASP A 598 -12.28 -0.13 -29.10
N ILE A 599 -13.20 0.22 -28.20
CA ILE A 599 -13.78 -0.71 -27.22
C ILE A 599 -14.68 -1.74 -27.91
N GLU A 600 -15.52 -1.32 -28.85
CA GLU A 600 -16.34 -2.24 -29.64
C GLU A 600 -15.45 -3.22 -30.42
N TYR A 601 -14.36 -2.72 -31.03
CA TYR A 601 -13.38 -3.57 -31.69
C TYR A 601 -12.71 -4.56 -30.71
N LEU A 602 -12.27 -4.10 -29.54
CA LEU A 602 -11.70 -4.97 -28.49
C LEU A 602 -12.68 -6.07 -28.05
N GLN A 603 -13.96 -5.73 -27.88
CA GLN A 603 -15.02 -6.69 -27.54
C GLN A 603 -15.24 -7.72 -28.64
N GLN A 604 -15.27 -7.28 -29.91
CA GLN A 604 -15.37 -8.16 -31.07
C GLN A 604 -14.17 -9.11 -31.17
N GLN A 605 -12.94 -8.63 -30.97
CA GLN A 605 -11.74 -9.47 -30.95
C GLN A 605 -11.79 -10.51 -29.83
N GLN A 606 -12.29 -10.15 -28.63
CA GLN A 606 -12.41 -11.10 -27.52
C GLN A 606 -13.51 -12.16 -27.75
N ILE A 607 -14.62 -11.81 -28.43
CA ILE A 607 -15.63 -12.79 -28.84
C ILE A 607 -15.09 -13.73 -29.93
N GLY A 608 -14.35 -13.18 -30.90
CA GLY A 608 -13.82 -13.92 -32.05
C GLY A 608 -12.54 -14.73 -31.78
N GLY A 609 -11.92 -14.61 -30.60
CA GLY A 609 -10.67 -15.28 -30.27
C GLY A 609 -9.43 -14.68 -30.96
N GLY A 610 -9.45 -13.36 -31.23
CA GLY A 610 -8.37 -12.62 -31.88
C GLY A 610 -7.64 -11.61 -30.98
N LEU A 611 -7.95 -11.56 -29.69
CA LEU A 611 -7.50 -10.51 -28.77
C LEU A 611 -5.97 -10.48 -28.60
N ALA A 612 -5.33 -11.64 -28.47
CA ALA A 612 -3.88 -11.75 -28.33
C ALA A 612 -3.14 -11.29 -29.59
N ARG A 613 -3.70 -11.55 -30.78
CA ARG A 613 -3.16 -11.04 -32.05
C ARG A 613 -3.28 -9.52 -32.11
N HIS A 614 -4.44 -8.96 -31.76
CA HIS A 614 -4.62 -7.52 -31.69
C HIS A 614 -3.68 -6.87 -30.65
N TYR A 615 -3.41 -7.54 -29.53
CA TYR A 615 -2.47 -7.05 -28.52
C TYR A 615 -1.02 -6.98 -29.03
N LYS A 616 -0.57 -7.94 -29.83
CA LYS A 616 0.72 -7.83 -30.55
C LYS A 616 0.72 -6.64 -31.52
N THR A 617 -0.40 -6.36 -32.20
CA THR A 617 -0.54 -5.14 -33.03
C THR A 617 -0.48 -3.86 -32.18
N MET A 618 -1.10 -3.82 -31.01
CA MET A 618 -1.03 -2.67 -30.10
C MET A 618 0.39 -2.43 -29.61
N MET A 619 1.10 -3.48 -29.18
CA MET A 619 2.50 -3.39 -28.75
C MET A 619 3.44 -2.87 -29.84
N THR A 620 3.20 -3.23 -31.11
CA THR A 620 4.09 -2.90 -32.24
C THR A 620 3.76 -1.58 -32.94
N ARG A 621 2.48 -1.25 -33.05
CA ARG A 621 2.02 -0.10 -33.84
C ARG A 621 1.60 1.10 -33.00
N HIS A 622 1.01 0.90 -31.82
CA HIS A 622 0.49 2.01 -31.04
C HIS A 622 1.62 2.88 -30.48
N LYS A 623 1.58 4.19 -30.75
CA LYS A 623 2.62 5.15 -30.33
C LYS A 623 2.89 5.13 -28.82
N ASP A 624 1.83 4.97 -28.02
CA ASP A 624 1.91 4.99 -26.56
C ASP A 624 2.22 3.62 -25.93
N SER A 625 2.66 2.59 -26.68
CA SER A 625 3.06 1.31 -26.05
C SER A 625 4.42 1.43 -25.36
N VAL A 626 4.50 0.96 -24.11
CA VAL A 626 5.76 1.00 -23.33
C VAL A 626 6.85 0.14 -23.96
N LEU A 627 6.52 -1.03 -24.54
CA LEU A 627 7.53 -1.89 -25.17
C LEU A 627 8.12 -1.25 -26.43
N LYS A 628 7.29 -0.56 -27.23
CA LYS A 628 7.76 0.22 -28.37
C LYS A 628 8.69 1.35 -27.95
N SER A 629 8.31 2.11 -26.92
CA SER A 629 9.13 3.18 -26.35
C SER A 629 10.46 2.68 -25.78
N LEU A 630 10.48 1.47 -25.20
CA LEU A 630 11.70 0.81 -24.71
C LEU A 630 12.62 0.32 -25.85
N ALA A 631 12.04 -0.10 -26.98
CA ALA A 631 12.79 -0.64 -28.10
C ALA A 631 13.51 0.41 -28.96
N GLN A 632 13.20 1.70 -28.80
CA GLN A 632 13.77 2.82 -29.57
C GLN A 632 13.74 2.55 -31.09
N ASP A 633 12.58 2.12 -31.59
CA ASP A 633 12.32 1.72 -32.99
C ASP A 633 13.13 0.50 -33.52
N GLY A 634 13.84 -0.23 -32.66
CA GLY A 634 14.50 -1.49 -33.00
C GLY A 634 13.54 -2.68 -33.03
N ASP A 635 13.10 -3.11 -34.22
CA ASP A 635 12.17 -4.24 -34.40
C ASP A 635 12.61 -5.55 -33.72
N SER A 636 13.91 -5.86 -33.72
CA SER A 636 14.45 -7.06 -33.06
C SER A 636 14.40 -6.97 -31.54
N ALA A 637 14.73 -5.80 -30.98
CA ALA A 637 14.63 -5.52 -29.55
C ALA A 637 13.16 -5.54 -29.08
N LEU A 638 12.25 -4.96 -29.88
CA LEU A 638 10.81 -5.00 -29.65
C LEU A 638 10.27 -6.43 -29.65
N THR A 639 10.66 -7.24 -30.63
CA THR A 639 10.28 -8.66 -30.69
C THR A 639 10.76 -9.40 -29.44
N ALA A 640 12.03 -9.23 -29.06
CA ALA A 640 12.57 -9.83 -27.84
C ALA A 640 11.84 -9.39 -26.57
N LEU A 641 11.45 -8.10 -26.45
CA LEU A 641 10.67 -7.58 -25.31
C LEU A 641 9.25 -8.16 -25.24
N ILE A 642 8.61 -8.42 -26.38
CA ILE A 642 7.29 -9.06 -26.45
C ILE A 642 7.39 -10.54 -26.05
N ASP A 643 8.40 -11.24 -26.55
CA ASP A 643 8.61 -12.68 -26.30
C ASP A 643 9.05 -13.00 -24.86
N ARG A 644 9.48 -12.00 -24.08
CA ARG A 644 9.68 -12.14 -22.61
C ARG A 644 8.40 -12.51 -21.85
N ASN A 645 7.20 -12.24 -22.37
CA ASN A 645 5.96 -12.64 -21.69
C ASN A 645 5.67 -14.14 -21.94
N PRO A 646 5.84 -15.02 -20.93
CA PRO A 646 5.86 -16.47 -21.14
C PRO A 646 4.50 -17.08 -21.48
N ALA A 647 3.42 -16.28 -21.46
CA ALA A 647 2.06 -16.77 -21.66
C ALA A 647 1.15 -15.75 -22.37
N LEU A 648 1.67 -15.05 -23.39
CA LEU A 648 0.89 -14.18 -24.27
C LEU A 648 0.04 -14.99 -25.26
N ALA A 649 -1.07 -15.56 -24.78
CA ALA A 649 -1.97 -16.44 -25.51
C ALA A 649 -3.46 -16.06 -25.30
N GLU A 650 -4.33 -16.49 -26.22
CA GLU A 650 -5.76 -16.08 -26.27
C GLU A 650 -6.56 -16.46 -25.02
N ASP A 651 -6.19 -17.52 -24.31
CA ASP A 651 -6.81 -17.95 -23.05
C ASP A 651 -6.30 -17.17 -21.81
N ASN A 652 -5.28 -16.33 -22.00
CA ASN A 652 -4.58 -15.61 -20.94
C ASN A 652 -4.52 -14.07 -21.19
N VAL A 653 -5.29 -13.54 -22.14
CA VAL A 653 -5.42 -12.09 -22.39
C VAL A 653 -6.81 -11.56 -22.05
N GLY A 654 -6.88 -10.30 -21.64
CA GLY A 654 -8.14 -9.61 -21.33
C GLY A 654 -7.91 -8.13 -21.06
N TYR A 655 -8.93 -7.42 -20.60
CA TYR A 655 -8.83 -5.98 -20.33
C TYR A 655 -9.66 -5.56 -19.12
N LEU A 656 -9.47 -4.33 -18.63
CA LEU A 656 -10.40 -3.60 -17.76
C LEU A 656 -10.68 -2.23 -18.37
N ILE A 657 -11.92 -1.73 -18.26
CA ILE A 657 -12.34 -0.44 -18.83
C ILE A 657 -12.88 0.45 -17.72
N TYR A 658 -12.40 1.68 -17.67
CA TYR A 658 -12.85 2.75 -16.80
C TYR A 658 -13.28 3.93 -17.66
N ARG A 659 -14.59 4.18 -17.77
CA ARG A 659 -15.14 5.28 -18.57
C ARG A 659 -14.60 6.63 -18.11
N GLY A 660 -14.11 7.44 -19.05
CA GLY A 660 -13.76 8.84 -18.85
C GLY A 660 -14.83 9.77 -19.45
N GLY A 661 -14.44 11.03 -19.71
CA GLY A 661 -15.30 12.03 -20.35
C GLY A 661 -15.34 11.88 -21.87
N GLU A 662 -14.21 12.16 -22.52
CA GLU A 662 -14.06 12.11 -23.99
C GLU A 662 -13.48 10.78 -24.51
N CYS A 663 -12.74 10.08 -23.66
CA CYS A 663 -12.11 8.80 -23.96
C CYS A 663 -12.16 7.88 -22.75
N ASN A 664 -12.11 6.58 -22.99
CA ASN A 664 -12.13 5.55 -21.98
C ASN A 664 -10.70 5.13 -21.62
N ARG A 665 -10.47 4.90 -20.32
CA ARG A 665 -9.20 4.37 -19.84
C ARG A 665 -9.25 2.86 -19.82
N VAL A 666 -8.49 2.23 -20.72
CA VAL A 666 -8.51 0.78 -20.92
C VAL A 666 -7.16 0.20 -20.52
N LEU A 667 -7.16 -0.69 -19.52
CA LEU A 667 -6.00 -1.50 -19.18
C LEU A 667 -6.03 -2.77 -20.03
N LEU A 668 -5.12 -2.90 -21.00
CA LEU A 668 -4.91 -4.17 -21.71
C LEU A 668 -4.04 -5.07 -20.84
N ILE A 669 -4.49 -6.31 -20.62
CA ILE A 669 -3.83 -7.31 -19.77
C ILE A 669 -3.31 -8.43 -20.65
N TYR A 670 -1.98 -8.47 -20.78
CA TYR A 670 -1.21 -9.42 -21.57
C TYR A 670 -0.92 -10.73 -20.84
N ASN A 671 -1.19 -10.80 -19.54
CA ASN A 671 -1.07 -12.02 -18.74
C ASN A 671 -2.11 -12.03 -17.59
N LEU A 672 -3.30 -12.58 -17.86
CA LEU A 672 -4.41 -12.65 -16.90
C LEU A 672 -4.07 -13.49 -15.67
N LYS A 673 -3.38 -14.63 -15.82
CA LYS A 673 -2.91 -15.46 -14.69
C LYS A 673 -2.09 -14.60 -13.72
N ARG A 674 -1.14 -13.81 -14.24
CA ARG A 674 -0.29 -12.95 -13.42
C ARG A 674 -1.03 -11.74 -12.82
N MET A 675 -2.00 -11.17 -13.53
CA MET A 675 -2.87 -10.12 -13.01
C MET A 675 -3.79 -10.62 -11.88
N VAL A 676 -4.31 -11.85 -11.98
CA VAL A 676 -5.00 -12.52 -10.87
C VAL A 676 -4.05 -12.67 -9.68
N ASP A 677 -2.84 -13.17 -9.92
CA ASP A 677 -1.85 -13.39 -8.87
C ASP A 677 -1.44 -12.09 -8.15
N PHE A 678 -1.38 -10.97 -8.88
CA PHE A 678 -1.17 -9.63 -8.33
C PHE A 678 -2.32 -9.20 -7.42
N VAL A 679 -3.55 -9.18 -7.93
CA VAL A 679 -4.75 -8.76 -7.17
C VAL A 679 -4.97 -9.63 -5.92
N GLN A 680 -4.65 -10.93 -6.00
CA GLN A 680 -4.81 -11.86 -4.87
C GLN A 680 -3.87 -11.58 -3.68
N LYS A 681 -2.73 -10.87 -3.84
CA LYS A 681 -1.86 -10.50 -2.70
C LYS A 681 -2.59 -9.71 -1.61
N ARG A 682 -3.60 -8.94 -2.01
CA ARG A 682 -4.43 -8.15 -1.12
C ARG A 682 -5.37 -9.02 -0.24
N GLN A 683 -5.30 -10.35 -0.36
CA GLN A 683 -5.94 -11.33 0.53
C GLN A 683 -5.02 -11.82 1.67
N LEU A 684 -3.73 -11.46 1.66
CA LEU A 684 -2.79 -11.80 2.71
C LEU A 684 -3.02 -10.98 3.98
N ASN A 685 -2.47 -11.49 5.08
CA ASN A 685 -2.45 -10.81 6.37
C ASN A 685 -1.28 -9.80 6.47
N PRO A 686 -1.55 -8.48 6.56
CA PRO A 686 -0.49 -7.50 6.77
C PRO A 686 0.12 -7.56 8.19
N ASN A 687 -0.54 -8.21 9.14
CA ASN A 687 -0.14 -8.23 10.55
C ASN A 687 0.70 -9.47 10.93
N ALA A 688 1.04 -10.34 9.98
CA ALA A 688 1.93 -11.48 10.20
C ALA A 688 3.32 -11.03 10.65
N SER A 689 3.98 -11.74 11.56
CA SER A 689 5.39 -11.50 11.92
C SER A 689 6.40 -12.40 11.17
N GLY A 690 5.90 -13.26 10.27
CA GLY A 690 6.68 -14.18 9.45
C GLY A 690 5.81 -14.84 8.37
N GLU A 691 6.43 -15.67 7.52
CA GLU A 691 5.81 -16.21 6.30
C GLU A 691 4.55 -17.05 6.56
N GLU A 692 4.60 -17.93 7.56
CA GLU A 692 3.47 -18.79 7.98
C GLU A 692 2.20 -17.97 8.29
N GLY A 693 2.36 -16.79 8.89
CA GLY A 693 1.26 -15.93 9.29
C GLY A 693 0.58 -15.18 8.13
N LEU A 694 1.23 -15.07 6.96
CA LEU A 694 0.70 -14.31 5.82
C LEU A 694 -0.60 -14.91 5.28
N LEU A 695 -0.75 -16.23 5.32
CA LEU A 695 -1.94 -16.93 4.82
C LEU A 695 -3.12 -16.94 5.81
N HIS A 696 -2.93 -16.51 7.07
CA HIS A 696 -4.01 -16.44 8.05
C HIS A 696 -5.05 -15.38 7.64
N LYS A 697 -6.33 -15.74 7.44
CA LYS A 697 -7.36 -14.80 6.98
C LYS A 697 -7.61 -13.69 8.02
N PRO A 698 -7.31 -12.41 7.72
CA PRO A 698 -7.75 -11.30 8.56
C PRO A 698 -9.28 -11.25 8.60
N TRP A 699 -9.83 -10.64 9.66
CA TRP A 699 -11.28 -10.48 9.84
C TRP A 699 -11.98 -9.79 8.65
N ALA A 700 -11.27 -8.88 7.96
CA ALA A 700 -11.75 -8.25 6.73
C ALA A 700 -12.06 -9.22 5.57
N LEU A 701 -11.68 -10.50 5.68
CA LEU A 701 -11.99 -11.58 4.73
C LEU A 701 -12.90 -12.66 5.35
N ALA A 702 -13.61 -12.36 6.45
CA ALA A 702 -14.53 -13.29 7.11
C ALA A 702 -15.69 -13.78 6.22
N PHE A 703 -15.95 -13.11 5.09
CA PHE A 703 -16.91 -13.54 4.07
C PHE A 703 -16.31 -14.48 3.00
N ASN A 704 -14.98 -14.63 2.92
CA ASN A 704 -14.31 -15.34 1.82
C ASN A 704 -14.26 -16.85 2.08
N VAL A 705 -15.31 -17.56 1.67
CA VAL A 705 -15.40 -19.02 1.71
C VAL A 705 -14.63 -19.64 0.51
N ASP A 706 -13.65 -20.48 0.82
CA ASP A 706 -12.89 -21.26 -0.17
C ASP A 706 -12.93 -22.75 0.24
N PRO A 707 -13.61 -23.63 -0.52
CA PRO A 707 -13.87 -25.02 -0.16
C PRO A 707 -12.68 -25.93 -0.43
N LEU A 708 -11.66 -25.40 -1.11
CA LEU A 708 -10.39 -26.07 -1.38
C LEU A 708 -9.29 -25.64 -0.40
N ALA A 709 -9.57 -24.70 0.52
CA ALA A 709 -8.63 -24.33 1.57
C ALA A 709 -8.64 -25.39 2.68
N LYS A 710 -7.46 -25.80 3.14
CA LYS A 710 -7.30 -26.83 4.19
C LYS A 710 -8.07 -26.48 5.48
N HIS A 711 -8.10 -25.20 5.83
CA HIS A 711 -8.87 -24.66 6.95
C HIS A 711 -9.51 -23.33 6.58
N ALA A 712 -10.72 -23.05 7.08
CA ALA A 712 -11.48 -21.87 6.67
C ALA A 712 -10.82 -20.54 7.06
N TRP A 713 -10.01 -20.52 8.13
CA TRP A 713 -9.18 -19.38 8.57
C TRP A 713 -7.85 -19.24 7.82
N ILE A 714 -7.57 -20.06 6.81
CA ILE A 714 -6.37 -19.96 5.94
C ILE A 714 -6.82 -19.59 4.54
N THR A 715 -6.13 -18.64 3.90
CA THR A 715 -6.34 -18.27 2.50
C THR A 715 -5.34 -19.02 1.62
N ARG A 716 -5.82 -19.62 0.54
CA ARG A 716 -4.95 -20.06 -0.55
C ARG A 716 -4.68 -18.88 -1.46
N LEU A 717 -3.45 -18.77 -1.94
CA LEU A 717 -3.05 -17.76 -2.92
C LEU A 717 -2.72 -18.41 -4.25
N GLN A 718 -2.93 -17.65 -5.34
CA GLN A 718 -2.16 -17.83 -6.58
C GLN A 718 -2.25 -19.23 -7.18
N GLY A 719 -3.36 -19.94 -6.90
CA GLY A 719 -3.61 -21.28 -7.41
C GLY A 719 -2.90 -22.42 -6.69
N THR A 720 -2.35 -22.23 -5.48
CA THR A 720 -1.87 -23.36 -4.66
C THR A 720 -2.96 -24.40 -4.48
N VAL A 721 -2.61 -25.67 -4.73
CA VAL A 721 -3.41 -26.82 -4.30
C VAL A 721 -2.80 -27.22 -2.95
N GLU A 722 -3.59 -27.13 -1.88
CA GLU A 722 -3.21 -27.53 -0.51
C GLU A 722 -3.84 -28.87 -0.15
#